data_AF-A0A150WDI9-F1
#
_entry.id   AF-A0A150WDI9-F1
#
_cell.length_a   1.000
_cell.length_b   1.000
_cell.length_c   1.000
_cell.angle_alpha   90.00
_cell.angle_beta   90.00
_cell.angle_gamma   90.00
#
_symmetry.space_group_name_H-M   'P 1'
#
loop_
_entity.id
_entity.type
_entity.pdbx_description
1 polymer ?
#
loop_
_entity_poly.entity_id
_entity_poly.type
_entity_poly.pdbx_seq_one_letter_code
_entity_poly.pdbx_strand_id
1 'polypeptide(L)'
;MFSKSKINIAMAAALAFTSVGCSEFLNGKKAEPQVMELSDARFKCLQSLPNQLQKFSVGDAQEKDIRDGSDCMIEALLYFNKRTFGSLPNAYTVEEMRKFFGKYFLKENNVTPQFAAELMKIKQALLGGATTYITKEEIVRLVEILKVVREEAVQLAPHVKILLNQKTQKTAEWEQITQATDQLRLALQRLLDKTQIAKSEYSFEDAKKALAGFSEFIRGETPFAPYDQYSEWIPVVESVKNILMGERAQFTSKLQWSESLDTLINLYELALKYHYSLSDLKFEDRSKLRQVSQFLGQSLQLIQNSHGLKTTGRIAIKDIDNLIEQLTAKFPSSISGKALKKTYRAVLIKVLDPERKADTRDLQGLERKHLATIAREFNIWRLHQSFVDSLQYDEMGGGYTQAELYQAYTKFNRTFVIEKGLVDDAFEQKALELAWQDYGEILKKETPVSFNEQGRLIIARNSKNMKQSWKSLTKANFVRALARLLTLGWGDNTQGRMTSASISQPGLISWYDDFQEIGRDLKAFDPRSANSGGRSFLEANFFTFSGNGDQVMDQSETYEFVSTLVAAGLSSSQAVQDHMGLAGCLIEEKDVFGNAFIKEECFKSQIRKHFDLYFNNLPGMVQYVRSLSTADWEQFYRHLAVASEAPAQKRGYVETANIRTMVTILHYIEGLMVMYDADGSSTLSLDEIYAATPRFMSFFKTVTDTKSETLLEEGFAYLVFRGSIPGAGGLARFQWDKMWGIDDARRMEIVRIFGTLKDQLNKPKN
;
A
#
# COMPACT_ATOMS: atom_id res chain seq x y z
N MET A 1 -24.15 101.17 -50.42
CA MET A 1 -25.13 100.61 -51.36
C MET A 1 -26.12 99.78 -50.53
N PHE A 2 -27.37 100.27 -50.52
CA PHE A 2 -28.61 99.89 -49.84
C PHE A 2 -28.65 98.58 -48.99
N SER A 3 -28.88 98.63 -47.66
CA SER A 3 -30.13 98.95 -46.91
C SER A 3 -31.15 97.80 -47.01
N LYS A 4 -31.61 97.12 -45.94
CA LYS A 4 -32.36 97.62 -44.76
C LYS A 4 -32.46 96.45 -43.72
N SER A 5 -32.11 96.63 -42.44
CA SER A 5 -33.00 97.12 -41.34
C SER A 5 -33.87 96.00 -40.73
N LYS A 6 -33.97 95.71 -39.42
CA LYS A 6 -33.72 96.52 -38.20
C LYS A 6 -33.96 95.67 -36.92
N ILE A 7 -33.32 96.12 -35.82
CA ILE A 7 -33.78 96.17 -34.40
C ILE A 7 -33.77 94.84 -33.62
N ASN A 8 -32.80 94.60 -32.72
CA ASN A 8 -32.63 95.09 -31.33
C ASN A 8 -33.78 94.73 -30.37
N ILE A 9 -33.47 93.97 -29.32
CA ILE A 9 -33.52 94.45 -27.92
C ILE A 9 -32.85 93.40 -27.01
N ALA A 10 -32.03 93.93 -26.12
CA ALA A 10 -31.20 93.25 -25.16
C ALA A 10 -31.98 92.74 -23.94
N MET A 11 -31.29 91.88 -23.19
CA MET A 11 -31.36 91.68 -21.73
C MET A 11 -32.26 92.64 -20.95
N ALA A 12 -33.20 92.09 -20.18
CA ALA A 12 -33.26 92.25 -18.72
C ALA A 12 -34.58 91.69 -18.16
N ALA A 13 -34.45 90.74 -17.22
CA ALA A 13 -35.33 90.47 -16.06
C ALA A 13 -35.11 88.99 -15.68
N ALA A 14 -34.09 88.64 -14.91
CA ALA A 14 -34.11 88.73 -13.45
C ALA A 14 -35.40 88.13 -12.84
N LEU A 15 -35.22 86.94 -12.28
CA LEU A 15 -35.83 86.49 -11.02
C LEU A 15 -37.35 86.67 -10.87
N ALA A 16 -38.10 85.61 -11.17
CA ALA A 16 -39.11 85.12 -10.25
C ALA A 16 -39.30 83.60 -10.43
N PHE A 17 -39.00 82.89 -9.36
CA PHE A 17 -39.11 81.46 -9.14
C PHE A 17 -40.56 80.93 -9.25
N THR A 18 -40.67 79.61 -9.51
CA THR A 18 -41.82 78.70 -9.22
C THR A 18 -43.10 78.97 -10.05
N SER A 19 -43.72 78.03 -10.78
CA SER A 19 -43.93 76.61 -10.53
C SER A 19 -44.67 75.96 -11.72
N VAL A 20 -44.54 74.63 -11.82
CA VAL A 20 -45.39 73.65 -12.55
C VAL A 20 -45.26 73.60 -14.09
N GLY A 21 -44.85 72.42 -14.59
CA GLY A 21 -45.06 72.11 -16.01
C GLY A 21 -44.31 70.94 -16.64
N CYS A 22 -43.93 69.90 -15.89
CA CYS A 22 -43.55 68.61 -16.47
C CYS A 22 -44.63 68.09 -17.42
N SER A 23 -44.36 67.97 -18.73
CA SER A 23 -45.16 67.10 -19.61
C SER A 23 -44.40 66.52 -20.80
N GLU A 24 -43.41 67.22 -21.37
CA GLU A 24 -42.73 66.73 -22.60
C GLU A 24 -41.40 66.00 -22.37
N PHE A 25 -40.74 66.16 -21.21
CA PHE A 25 -39.57 65.32 -20.87
C PHE A 25 -39.97 63.97 -20.24
N LEU A 26 -41.25 63.81 -19.85
CA LEU A 26 -41.81 62.55 -19.31
C LEU A 26 -42.50 61.68 -20.37
N ASN A 27 -42.76 62.21 -21.58
CA ASN A 27 -43.49 61.51 -22.64
C ASN A 27 -42.66 61.22 -23.91
N GLY A 28 -41.33 61.36 -23.83
CA GLY A 28 -40.45 60.72 -24.80
C GLY A 28 -40.53 59.21 -24.62
N LYS A 29 -41.39 58.55 -25.41
CA LYS A 29 -41.59 57.10 -25.45
C LYS A 29 -40.25 56.39 -25.24
N LYS A 30 -40.06 55.73 -24.08
CA LYS A 30 -39.11 54.62 -24.00
C LYS A 30 -39.45 53.74 -25.20
N ALA A 31 -38.46 53.43 -26.03
CA ALA A 31 -38.62 52.40 -27.05
C ALA A 31 -39.25 51.21 -26.32
N GLU A 32 -40.52 50.92 -26.65
CA GLU A 32 -41.18 49.76 -26.06
C GLU A 32 -40.27 48.58 -26.34
N PRO A 33 -39.94 47.76 -25.32
CA PRO A 33 -39.16 46.56 -25.57
C PRO A 33 -39.97 45.77 -26.59
N GLN A 34 -39.49 45.72 -27.83
CA GLN A 34 -39.95 44.72 -28.77
C GLN A 34 -39.67 43.39 -28.09
N VAL A 35 -40.73 42.80 -27.54
CA VAL A 35 -40.73 41.40 -27.12
C VAL A 35 -40.60 40.62 -28.42
N MET A 36 -39.35 40.44 -28.86
CA MET A 36 -39.04 39.49 -29.91
C MET A 36 -39.41 38.11 -29.35
N GLU A 37 -40.39 37.46 -29.96
CA GLU A 37 -40.53 36.02 -29.85
C GLU A 37 -39.18 35.39 -30.19
N LEU A 38 -38.51 34.80 -29.20
CA LEU A 38 -37.34 33.97 -29.43
C LEU A 38 -37.80 32.83 -30.33
N SER A 39 -37.37 32.80 -31.60
CA SER A 39 -37.71 31.69 -32.49
C SER A 39 -37.09 30.41 -31.94
N ASP A 40 -37.93 29.43 -31.54
CA ASP A 40 -37.54 28.12 -31.02
C ASP A 40 -36.53 27.38 -31.92
N ALA A 41 -36.52 27.66 -33.23
CA ALA A 41 -35.70 26.96 -34.21
C ALA A 41 -34.18 27.10 -33.98
N ARG A 42 -33.66 28.26 -33.54
CA ARG A 42 -32.22 28.49 -33.34
C ARG A 42 -31.66 27.82 -32.09
N PHE A 43 -32.51 27.56 -31.10
CA PHE A 43 -32.11 26.92 -29.84
C PHE A 43 -32.45 25.43 -29.81
N LYS A 44 -32.98 24.89 -30.92
CA LYS A 44 -33.37 23.48 -31.03
C LYS A 44 -32.20 22.51 -30.80
N CYS A 45 -30.97 22.90 -31.13
CA CYS A 45 -29.77 22.10 -30.86
C CYS A 45 -29.52 21.89 -29.35
N LEU A 46 -30.00 22.77 -28.47
CA LEU A 46 -29.83 22.65 -27.01
C LEU A 46 -30.67 21.52 -26.41
N GLN A 47 -31.73 21.09 -27.11
CA GLN A 47 -32.48 19.89 -26.74
C GLN A 47 -31.63 18.62 -26.87
N SER A 48 -30.61 18.61 -27.73
CA SER A 48 -29.68 17.48 -27.91
C SER A 48 -28.44 17.54 -27.02
N LEU A 49 -28.20 18.68 -26.36
CA LEU A 49 -27.03 18.91 -25.51
C LEU A 49 -26.93 17.90 -24.34
N PRO A 50 -28.01 17.54 -23.61
CA PRO A 50 -27.93 16.52 -22.57
C PRO A 50 -27.44 15.16 -23.08
N ASN A 51 -27.90 14.73 -24.25
CA ASN A 51 -27.46 13.48 -24.87
C ASN A 51 -25.99 13.55 -25.33
N GLN A 52 -25.56 14.69 -25.88
CA GLN A 52 -24.15 14.90 -26.25
C GLN A 52 -23.23 14.90 -25.02
N LEU A 53 -23.63 15.55 -23.92
CA LEU A 53 -22.93 15.50 -22.65
C LEU A 53 -22.91 14.08 -22.07
N GLN A 54 -24.00 13.33 -22.21
CA GLN A 54 -24.07 11.94 -21.80
C GLN A 54 -23.07 11.08 -22.59
N LYS A 55 -23.07 11.16 -23.93
CA LYS A 55 -22.08 10.49 -24.79
C LYS A 55 -20.65 10.83 -24.40
N PHE A 56 -20.38 12.09 -24.08
CA PHE A 56 -19.06 12.52 -23.62
C PHE A 56 -18.73 11.92 -22.25
N SER A 57 -19.66 11.96 -21.29
CA SER A 57 -19.50 11.36 -19.96
C SER A 57 -19.31 9.84 -19.99
N VAL A 58 -19.65 9.18 -21.11
CA VAL A 58 -19.39 7.76 -21.32
C VAL A 58 -18.26 7.49 -22.34
N GLY A 59 -17.53 8.51 -22.78
CA GLY A 59 -16.41 8.36 -23.71
C GLY A 59 -16.78 7.87 -25.12
N ASP A 60 -18.06 7.95 -25.51
CA ASP A 60 -18.54 7.56 -26.84
C ASP A 60 -18.78 8.77 -27.78
N ALA A 61 -18.61 9.99 -27.26
CA ALA A 61 -18.74 11.21 -28.06
C ALA A 61 -17.69 11.28 -29.17
N GLN A 62 -18.14 11.58 -30.38
CA GLN A 62 -17.26 11.92 -31.50
C GLN A 62 -16.92 13.40 -31.46
N GLU A 63 -15.84 13.81 -32.14
CA GLU A 63 -15.47 15.23 -32.27
C GLU A 63 -16.65 16.09 -32.71
N LYS A 64 -17.45 15.60 -33.67
CA LYS A 64 -18.66 16.26 -34.13
C LYS A 64 -19.69 16.48 -33.02
N ASP A 65 -19.95 15.47 -32.19
CA ASP A 65 -20.90 15.59 -31.07
C ASP A 65 -20.48 16.70 -30.09
N ILE A 66 -19.17 16.83 -29.84
CA ILE A 66 -18.58 17.81 -28.91
C ILE A 66 -18.64 19.22 -29.49
N ARG A 67 -18.26 19.38 -30.76
CA ARG A 67 -18.27 20.67 -31.46
C ARG A 67 -19.71 21.18 -31.63
N ASP A 68 -20.61 20.35 -32.13
CA ASP A 68 -22.01 20.73 -32.37
C ASP A 68 -22.69 21.19 -31.06
N GLY A 69 -22.45 20.50 -29.94
CA GLY A 69 -23.01 20.88 -28.64
C GLY A 69 -22.41 22.17 -28.08
N SER A 70 -21.08 22.32 -28.17
CA SER A 70 -20.38 23.50 -27.66
C SER A 70 -20.70 24.76 -28.47
N ASP A 71 -20.74 24.65 -29.79
CA ASP A 71 -21.03 25.78 -30.70
C ASP A 71 -22.46 26.25 -30.51
N CYS A 72 -23.40 25.33 -30.35
CA CYS A 72 -24.78 25.63 -30.01
C CYS A 72 -24.90 26.44 -28.70
N MET A 73 -24.17 26.06 -27.65
CA MET A 73 -24.15 26.80 -26.37
C MET A 73 -23.51 28.18 -26.51
N ILE A 74 -22.41 28.29 -27.26
CA ILE A 74 -21.73 29.55 -27.55
C ILE A 74 -22.64 30.52 -28.30
N GLU A 75 -23.29 30.06 -29.37
CA GLU A 75 -24.24 30.86 -30.15
C GLU A 75 -25.42 31.32 -29.31
N ALA A 76 -25.90 30.44 -28.42
CA ALA A 76 -27.00 30.77 -27.53
C ALA A 76 -26.64 31.88 -26.53
N LEU A 77 -25.46 31.80 -25.91
CA LEU A 77 -24.97 32.83 -24.99
C LEU A 77 -24.72 34.18 -25.69
N LEU A 78 -24.15 34.15 -26.91
CA LEU A 78 -23.94 35.35 -27.72
C LEU A 78 -25.28 35.99 -28.13
N TYR A 79 -26.26 35.18 -28.52
CA TYR A 79 -27.59 35.67 -28.85
C TYR A 79 -28.28 36.28 -27.64
N PHE A 80 -28.24 35.59 -26.48
CA PHE A 80 -28.75 36.11 -25.21
C PHE A 80 -28.13 37.48 -24.92
N ASN A 81 -26.79 37.58 -24.89
CA ASN A 81 -26.08 38.82 -24.57
C ASN A 81 -26.49 40.00 -25.49
N LYS A 82 -26.74 39.71 -26.77
CA LYS A 82 -27.10 40.71 -27.79
C LYS A 82 -28.58 41.11 -27.76
N ARG A 83 -29.48 40.19 -27.39
CA ARG A 83 -30.94 40.34 -27.62
C ARG A 83 -31.75 40.47 -26.34
N THR A 84 -31.18 40.23 -25.17
CA THR A 84 -31.85 40.42 -23.89
C THR A 84 -31.33 41.67 -23.17
N PHE A 85 -32.24 42.32 -22.45
CA PHE A 85 -31.95 43.44 -21.56
C PHE A 85 -32.30 43.01 -20.14
N GLY A 86 -31.34 43.11 -19.22
CA GLY A 86 -31.56 42.84 -17.80
C GLY A 86 -32.14 44.06 -17.08
N SER A 87 -32.63 43.84 -15.85
CA SER A 87 -33.07 44.90 -14.95
C SER A 87 -31.96 45.82 -14.48
N LEU A 88 -30.70 45.38 -14.56
CA LEU A 88 -29.51 46.18 -14.27
C LEU A 88 -28.83 46.69 -15.56
N PRO A 89 -28.26 47.91 -15.58
CA PRO A 89 -27.47 48.38 -16.71
C PRO A 89 -26.31 47.43 -17.01
N ASN A 90 -26.25 46.90 -18.24
CA ASN A 90 -25.23 45.97 -18.73
C ASN A 90 -25.02 44.69 -17.88
N ALA A 91 -26.03 44.28 -17.10
CA ALA A 91 -25.94 43.08 -16.28
C ALA A 91 -27.28 42.34 -16.18
N TYR A 92 -27.20 41.06 -15.82
CA TYR A 92 -28.34 40.18 -15.59
C TYR A 92 -28.26 39.62 -14.18
N THR A 93 -29.37 39.68 -13.45
CA THR A 93 -29.49 39.07 -12.12
C THR A 93 -29.58 37.55 -12.22
N VAL A 94 -29.28 36.86 -11.12
CA VAL A 94 -29.38 35.39 -11.02
C VAL A 94 -30.75 34.88 -11.43
N GLU A 95 -31.82 35.55 -11.00
CA GLU A 95 -33.19 35.13 -11.30
C GLU A 95 -33.60 35.37 -12.76
N GLU A 96 -33.06 36.40 -13.40
CA GLU A 96 -33.30 36.63 -14.83
C GLU A 96 -32.63 35.55 -15.68
N MET A 97 -31.40 35.18 -15.33
CA MET A 97 -30.70 34.05 -15.96
C MET A 97 -31.48 32.76 -15.74
N ARG A 98 -31.89 32.46 -14.50
CA ARG A 98 -32.64 31.25 -14.16
C ARG A 98 -33.98 31.17 -14.90
N LYS A 99 -34.74 32.28 -14.97
CA LYS A 99 -36.00 32.34 -15.72
C LYS A 99 -35.79 32.20 -17.23
N PHE A 100 -34.74 32.79 -17.77
CA PHE A 100 -34.42 32.69 -19.20
C PHE A 100 -34.05 31.25 -19.58
N PHE A 101 -33.08 30.65 -18.87
CA PHE A 101 -32.67 29.27 -19.11
C PHE A 101 -33.78 28.26 -18.80
N GLY A 102 -34.52 28.46 -17.70
CA GLY A 102 -35.67 27.61 -17.35
C GLY A 102 -36.79 27.64 -18.41
N LYS A 103 -37.14 28.83 -18.93
CA LYS A 103 -38.24 28.97 -19.89
C LYS A 103 -37.93 28.41 -21.28
N TYR A 104 -36.71 28.60 -21.77
CA TYR A 104 -36.38 28.34 -23.17
C TYR A 104 -35.43 27.14 -23.40
N PHE A 105 -34.76 26.65 -22.36
CA PHE A 105 -33.68 25.66 -22.50
C PHE A 105 -33.93 24.38 -21.71
N LEU A 106 -34.71 24.44 -20.63
CA LEU A 106 -34.71 23.41 -19.58
C LEU A 106 -36.12 22.99 -19.14
N LYS A 107 -37.01 22.68 -20.09
CA LYS A 107 -38.43 22.35 -19.80
C LYS A 107 -38.61 21.20 -18.78
N GLU A 108 -37.62 20.31 -18.62
CA GLU A 108 -37.66 19.14 -17.72
C GLU A 108 -36.72 19.25 -16.49
N ASN A 109 -35.71 20.13 -16.50
CA ASN A 109 -34.67 20.22 -15.45
C ASN A 109 -34.53 21.64 -14.89
N ASN A 110 -35.16 21.95 -13.76
CA ASN A 110 -35.09 23.28 -13.16
C ASN A 110 -33.79 23.48 -12.36
N VAL A 111 -33.07 24.58 -12.62
CA VAL A 111 -31.98 25.05 -11.76
C VAL A 111 -32.59 25.55 -10.44
N THR A 112 -32.24 24.92 -9.32
CA THR A 112 -32.69 25.33 -7.98
C THR A 112 -32.05 26.67 -7.58
N PRO A 113 -32.68 27.49 -6.72
CA PRO A 113 -32.07 28.73 -6.23
C PRO A 113 -30.70 28.49 -5.57
N GLN A 114 -30.56 27.38 -4.85
CA GLN A 114 -29.31 26.95 -4.22
C GLN A 114 -28.25 26.65 -5.28
N PHE A 115 -28.58 25.87 -6.30
CA PHE A 115 -27.63 25.57 -7.38
C PHE A 115 -27.27 26.83 -8.18
N ALA A 116 -28.22 27.73 -8.43
CA ALA A 116 -27.96 29.01 -9.08
C ALA A 116 -26.97 29.88 -8.27
N ALA A 117 -27.10 29.91 -6.94
CA ALA A 117 -26.15 30.61 -6.07
C ALA A 117 -24.73 29.99 -6.14
N GLU A 118 -24.62 28.66 -6.18
CA GLU A 118 -23.32 27.98 -6.34
C GLU A 118 -22.72 28.21 -7.74
N LEU A 119 -23.54 28.22 -8.80
CA LEU A 119 -23.10 28.61 -10.15
C LEU A 119 -22.56 30.04 -10.19
N MET A 120 -23.09 30.95 -9.37
CA MET A 120 -22.56 32.30 -9.26
C MET A 120 -21.20 32.37 -8.56
N LYS A 121 -20.94 31.49 -7.60
CA LYS A 121 -19.58 31.35 -7.03
C LYS A 121 -18.60 30.76 -8.04
N ILE A 122 -19.02 29.76 -8.82
CA ILE A 122 -18.22 29.25 -9.95
C ILE A 122 -17.96 30.37 -10.95
N LYS A 123 -18.99 31.14 -11.31
CA LYS A 123 -18.83 32.32 -12.18
C LYS A 123 -17.80 33.28 -11.61
N GLN A 124 -17.85 33.58 -10.31
CA GLN A 124 -16.88 34.46 -9.67
C GLN A 124 -15.47 33.87 -9.73
N ALA A 125 -15.32 32.56 -9.56
CA ALA A 125 -14.05 31.86 -9.72
C ALA A 125 -13.54 31.92 -11.17
N LEU A 126 -14.38 31.67 -12.16
CA LEU A 126 -13.96 31.62 -13.56
C LEU A 126 -13.72 33.02 -14.14
N LEU A 127 -14.59 33.99 -13.84
CA LEU A 127 -14.66 35.29 -14.52
C LEU A 127 -14.35 36.49 -13.61
N GLY A 128 -14.40 36.32 -12.29
CA GLY A 128 -14.34 37.39 -11.31
C GLY A 128 -15.68 38.08 -11.06
N GLY A 129 -15.63 39.26 -10.42
CA GLY A 129 -16.80 40.14 -10.22
C GLY A 129 -17.72 39.72 -9.08
N ALA A 130 -18.98 40.15 -9.15
CA ALA A 130 -19.99 39.90 -8.12
C ALA A 130 -20.68 38.53 -8.27
N THR A 131 -21.20 38.00 -7.17
CA THR A 131 -21.98 36.75 -7.10
C THR A 131 -23.49 36.96 -7.29
N THR A 132 -23.95 38.21 -7.40
CA THR A 132 -25.39 38.54 -7.49
C THR A 132 -25.86 38.86 -8.91
N TYR A 133 -24.93 39.10 -9.83
CA TYR A 133 -25.22 39.39 -11.24
C TYR A 133 -24.08 38.94 -12.16
N ILE A 134 -24.38 38.81 -13.45
CA ILE A 134 -23.41 38.59 -14.52
C ILE A 134 -23.46 39.75 -15.53
N THR A 135 -22.33 40.35 -15.85
CA THR A 135 -22.27 41.46 -16.83
C THR A 135 -22.23 40.94 -18.27
N LYS A 136 -22.57 41.81 -19.23
CA LYS A 136 -22.45 41.49 -20.66
C LYS A 136 -21.03 41.12 -21.07
N GLU A 137 -20.02 41.76 -20.49
CA GLU A 137 -18.60 41.47 -20.73
C GLU A 137 -18.17 40.14 -20.10
N GLU A 138 -18.76 39.77 -18.96
CA GLU A 138 -18.54 38.44 -18.36
C GLU A 138 -19.10 37.33 -19.25
N ILE A 139 -20.24 37.51 -19.90
CA ILE A 139 -20.77 36.54 -20.87
C ILE A 139 -19.82 36.37 -22.07
N VAL A 140 -19.23 37.45 -22.58
CA VAL A 140 -18.22 37.36 -23.65
C VAL A 140 -16.99 36.56 -23.19
N ARG A 141 -16.51 36.80 -21.96
CA ARG A 141 -15.40 36.03 -21.39
C ARG A 141 -15.75 34.56 -21.18
N LEU A 142 -16.97 34.26 -20.76
CA LEU A 142 -17.47 32.89 -20.63
C LEU A 142 -17.46 32.15 -21.98
N VAL A 143 -17.86 32.84 -23.06
CA VAL A 143 -17.79 32.29 -24.43
C VAL A 143 -16.36 31.94 -24.83
N GLU A 144 -15.38 32.79 -24.51
CA GLU A 144 -13.96 32.49 -24.77
C GLU A 144 -13.46 31.29 -23.97
N ILE A 145 -13.89 31.13 -22.71
CA ILE A 145 -13.58 29.93 -21.92
C ILE A 145 -14.23 28.68 -22.55
N LEU A 146 -15.49 28.75 -22.98
CA LEU A 146 -16.20 27.63 -23.62
C LEU A 146 -15.52 27.17 -24.92
N LYS A 147 -14.95 28.10 -25.70
CA LYS A 147 -14.14 27.74 -26.88
C LYS A 147 -12.91 26.91 -26.49
N VAL A 148 -12.24 27.26 -25.40
CA VAL A 148 -11.10 26.48 -24.89
C VAL A 148 -11.58 25.12 -24.41
N VAL A 149 -12.65 25.06 -23.61
CA VAL A 149 -13.26 23.80 -23.15
C VAL A 149 -13.60 22.89 -24.34
N ARG A 150 -14.15 23.43 -25.43
CA ARG A 150 -14.46 22.67 -26.65
C ARG A 150 -13.21 22.02 -27.25
N GLU A 151 -12.15 22.78 -27.49
CA GLU A 151 -10.93 22.24 -28.09
C GLU A 151 -10.26 21.21 -27.18
N GLU A 152 -10.20 21.47 -25.87
CA GLU A 152 -9.65 20.52 -24.91
C GLU A 152 -10.51 19.25 -24.79
N ALA A 153 -11.84 19.37 -24.84
CA ALA A 153 -12.74 18.23 -24.79
C ALA A 153 -12.57 17.32 -26.02
N VAL A 154 -12.36 17.89 -27.21
CA VAL A 154 -12.03 17.11 -28.43
C VAL A 154 -10.73 16.34 -28.25
N GLN A 155 -9.69 16.97 -27.70
CA GLN A 155 -8.41 16.29 -27.43
C GLN A 155 -8.51 15.24 -26.32
N LEU A 156 -9.38 15.46 -25.33
CA LEU A 156 -9.57 14.54 -24.21
C LEU A 156 -10.43 13.32 -24.59
N ALA A 157 -11.33 13.46 -25.58
CA ALA A 157 -12.31 12.45 -25.96
C ALA A 157 -11.74 11.02 -26.13
N PRO A 158 -10.58 10.80 -26.79
CA PRO A 158 -9.99 9.46 -26.94
C PRO A 158 -9.59 8.82 -25.60
N HIS A 159 -9.36 9.62 -24.57
CA HIS A 159 -8.85 9.20 -23.27
C HIS A 159 -9.95 9.07 -22.20
N VAL A 160 -11.17 9.55 -22.47
CA VAL A 160 -12.26 9.62 -21.48
C VAL A 160 -12.61 8.24 -20.91
N LYS A 161 -12.54 7.16 -21.72
CA LYS A 161 -12.85 5.80 -21.25
C LYS A 161 -11.92 5.34 -20.11
N ILE A 162 -10.63 5.68 -20.22
CA ILE A 162 -9.62 5.44 -19.18
C ILE A 162 -9.84 6.41 -18.02
N LEU A 163 -10.01 7.71 -18.32
CA LEU A 163 -10.12 8.76 -17.31
C LEU A 163 -11.39 8.67 -16.47
N LEU A 164 -12.46 8.01 -16.90
CA LEU A 164 -13.69 7.85 -16.12
C LEU A 164 -13.85 6.46 -15.52
N ASN A 165 -12.82 5.62 -15.64
CA ASN A 165 -12.83 4.25 -15.15
C ASN A 165 -14.08 3.45 -15.56
N GLN A 166 -14.33 3.37 -16.87
CA GLN A 166 -15.52 2.71 -17.35
C GLN A 166 -15.48 1.19 -17.14
N LYS A 167 -16.60 0.62 -16.68
CA LYS A 167 -16.76 -0.83 -16.44
C LYS A 167 -16.45 -1.72 -17.65
N THR A 168 -16.53 -1.17 -18.86
CA THR A 168 -16.28 -1.88 -20.13
C THR A 168 -14.79 -2.07 -20.41
N GLN A 169 -13.92 -1.17 -19.92
CA GLN A 169 -12.47 -1.29 -20.04
C GLN A 169 -11.93 -1.86 -18.74
N LYS A 170 -11.41 -3.10 -18.76
CA LYS A 170 -10.90 -3.78 -17.56
C LYS A 170 -9.39 -3.60 -17.37
N THR A 171 -8.66 -3.31 -18.44
CA THR A 171 -7.21 -3.18 -18.45
C THR A 171 -6.81 -1.97 -19.31
N ALA A 172 -5.74 -1.29 -18.90
CA ALA A 172 -5.10 -0.25 -19.68
C ALA A 172 -3.59 -0.37 -19.49
N GLU A 173 -2.84 -0.13 -20.56
CA GLU A 173 -1.38 -0.14 -20.50
C GLU A 173 -0.87 1.06 -19.70
N TRP A 174 0.25 0.88 -19.01
CA TRP A 174 0.83 1.90 -18.14
C TRP A 174 1.03 3.24 -18.85
N GLU A 175 1.56 3.19 -20.08
CA GLU A 175 1.81 4.36 -20.94
C GLU A 175 0.51 5.04 -21.40
N GLN A 176 -0.55 4.27 -21.68
CA GLN A 176 -1.85 4.83 -22.07
C GLN A 176 -2.48 5.64 -20.93
N ILE A 177 -2.28 5.19 -19.68
CA ILE A 177 -2.75 5.91 -18.49
C ILE A 177 -1.98 7.22 -18.32
N THR A 178 -0.65 7.19 -18.48
CA THR A 178 0.18 8.40 -18.44
C THR A 178 -0.22 9.39 -19.54
N GLN A 179 -0.39 8.93 -20.79
CA GLN A 179 -0.86 9.80 -21.88
C GLN A 179 -2.25 10.42 -21.62
N ALA A 180 -3.19 9.63 -21.10
CA ALA A 180 -4.52 10.12 -20.76
C ALA A 180 -4.48 11.21 -19.69
N THR A 181 -3.65 11.03 -18.66
CA THR A 181 -3.51 11.98 -17.55
C THR A 181 -2.66 13.19 -17.91
N ASP A 182 -1.69 13.05 -18.81
CA ASP A 182 -0.95 14.17 -19.40
C ASP A 182 -1.86 15.07 -20.23
N GLN A 183 -2.74 14.49 -21.05
CA GLN A 183 -3.73 15.26 -21.81
C GLN A 183 -4.72 15.97 -20.87
N LEU A 184 -5.15 15.31 -19.79
CA LEU A 184 -5.96 15.95 -18.75
C LEU A 184 -5.22 17.11 -18.08
N ARG A 185 -3.91 16.97 -17.82
CA ARG A 185 -3.06 18.02 -17.25
C ARG A 185 -3.01 19.23 -18.15
N LEU A 186 -2.72 19.04 -19.43
CA LEU A 186 -2.68 20.12 -20.41
C LEU A 186 -4.03 20.86 -20.49
N ALA A 187 -5.13 20.11 -20.54
CA ALA A 187 -6.47 20.68 -20.60
C ALA A 187 -6.77 21.54 -19.35
N LEU A 188 -6.52 21.01 -18.15
CA LEU A 188 -6.83 21.71 -16.91
C LEU A 188 -5.89 22.91 -16.67
N GLN A 189 -4.62 22.84 -17.08
CA GLN A 189 -3.69 23.98 -17.01
C GLN A 189 -4.11 25.11 -17.95
N ARG A 190 -4.52 24.80 -19.19
CA ARG A 190 -5.04 25.80 -20.14
C ARG A 190 -6.34 26.44 -19.64
N LEU A 191 -7.19 25.68 -18.97
CA LEU A 191 -8.38 26.23 -18.32
C LEU A 191 -8.01 27.13 -17.14
N LEU A 192 -7.08 26.69 -16.28
CA LEU A 192 -6.58 27.51 -15.16
C LEU A 192 -6.06 28.86 -15.66
N ASP A 193 -5.32 28.89 -16.77
CA ASP A 193 -4.78 30.10 -17.39
C ASP A 193 -5.84 31.12 -17.83
N LYS A 194 -7.03 30.64 -18.19
CA LYS A 194 -8.13 31.48 -18.68
C LYS A 194 -9.10 31.92 -17.58
N THR A 195 -8.95 31.39 -16.38
CA THR A 195 -9.85 31.66 -15.25
C THR A 195 -9.29 32.67 -14.26
N GLN A 196 -10.16 33.21 -13.41
CA GLN A 196 -9.78 34.07 -12.29
C GLN A 196 -9.72 33.32 -10.95
N ILE A 197 -9.64 31.99 -10.96
CA ILE A 197 -9.81 31.17 -9.75
C ILE A 197 -8.74 31.46 -8.70
N ALA A 198 -7.54 31.82 -9.16
CA ALA A 198 -6.42 32.25 -8.33
C ALA A 198 -6.68 33.53 -7.52
N LYS A 199 -7.71 34.31 -7.87
CA LYS A 199 -8.13 35.53 -7.16
C LYS A 199 -9.47 35.36 -6.45
N SER A 200 -10.02 34.15 -6.44
CA SER A 200 -11.33 33.86 -5.87
C SER A 200 -11.20 33.19 -4.49
N GLU A 201 -12.22 33.34 -3.67
CA GLU A 201 -12.35 32.63 -2.39
C GLU A 201 -12.97 31.22 -2.56
N TYR A 202 -13.00 30.71 -3.80
CA TYR A 202 -13.65 29.44 -4.11
C TYR A 202 -12.95 28.27 -3.41
N SER A 203 -13.71 27.53 -2.61
CA SER A 203 -13.18 26.48 -1.73
C SER A 203 -13.59 25.08 -2.18
N PHE A 204 -12.96 24.05 -1.59
CA PHE A 204 -13.36 22.66 -1.78
C PHE A 204 -14.82 22.38 -1.34
N GLU A 205 -15.30 23.09 -0.31
CA GLU A 205 -16.71 23.01 0.11
C GLU A 205 -17.67 23.53 -0.98
N ASP A 206 -17.29 24.60 -1.67
CA ASP A 206 -18.08 25.14 -2.78
C ASP A 206 -18.08 24.18 -3.97
N ALA A 207 -16.96 23.49 -4.22
CA ALA A 207 -16.89 22.43 -5.23
C ALA A 207 -17.82 21.24 -4.89
N LYS A 208 -17.84 20.79 -3.62
CA LYS A 208 -18.76 19.74 -3.15
C LYS A 208 -20.22 20.13 -3.37
N LYS A 209 -20.60 21.35 -3.00
CA LYS A 209 -21.97 21.89 -3.19
C LYS A 209 -22.33 22.02 -4.66
N ALA A 210 -21.40 22.49 -5.49
CA ALA A 210 -21.60 22.60 -6.93
C ALA A 210 -21.80 21.23 -7.60
N LEU A 211 -21.01 20.22 -7.24
CA LEU A 211 -21.15 18.86 -7.74
C LEU A 211 -22.50 18.25 -7.35
N ALA A 212 -22.95 18.47 -6.10
CA ALA A 212 -24.26 18.02 -5.63
C ALA A 212 -25.41 18.68 -6.41
N GLY A 213 -25.34 20.00 -6.59
CA GLY A 213 -26.34 20.73 -7.39
C GLY A 213 -26.34 20.32 -8.86
N PHE A 214 -25.16 20.03 -9.44
CA PHE A 214 -25.05 19.56 -10.82
C PHE A 214 -25.68 18.17 -11.00
N SER A 215 -25.50 17.27 -10.04
CA SER A 215 -26.17 15.96 -10.08
C SER A 215 -27.69 16.07 -9.97
N GLU A 216 -28.19 16.97 -9.12
CA GLU A 216 -29.64 17.23 -9.02
C GLU A 216 -30.18 17.81 -10.34
N PHE A 217 -29.38 18.65 -11.00
CA PHE A 217 -29.72 19.24 -12.29
C PHE A 217 -29.75 18.24 -13.46
N ILE A 218 -28.80 17.30 -13.52
CA ILE A 218 -28.79 16.24 -14.56
C ILE A 218 -29.88 15.18 -14.31
N ARG A 219 -30.36 15.04 -13.07
CA ARG A 219 -31.12 13.90 -12.58
C ARG A 219 -32.37 13.50 -13.39
N GLY A 220 -33.09 14.42 -14.05
CA GLY A 220 -34.26 14.09 -14.89
C GLY A 220 -35.14 12.96 -14.32
N GLU A 221 -35.61 12.03 -15.19
CA GLU A 221 -36.33 10.80 -14.78
C GLU A 221 -35.41 9.58 -14.52
N THR A 222 -34.10 9.65 -14.84
CA THR A 222 -33.15 8.53 -14.68
C THR A 222 -31.87 8.92 -13.95
N PRO A 223 -31.37 8.12 -12.99
CA PRO A 223 -30.21 8.48 -12.20
C PRO A 223 -28.95 8.67 -13.06
N PHE A 224 -28.24 9.78 -12.84
CA PHE A 224 -26.90 10.00 -13.38
C PHE A 224 -25.91 9.10 -12.65
N ALA A 225 -25.77 7.87 -13.16
CA ALA A 225 -24.99 6.80 -12.56
C ALA A 225 -23.56 7.19 -12.08
N PRO A 226 -22.81 8.09 -12.75
CA PRO A 226 -21.48 8.49 -12.28
C PRO A 226 -21.50 9.25 -10.94
N TYR A 227 -22.45 10.17 -10.69
CA TYR A 227 -22.42 10.96 -9.45
C TYR A 227 -22.74 10.13 -8.21
N ASP A 228 -23.75 9.26 -8.29
CA ASP A 228 -24.08 8.35 -7.18
C ASP A 228 -22.84 7.48 -6.84
N GLN A 229 -22.09 7.05 -7.86
CA GLN A 229 -20.84 6.30 -7.69
C GLN A 229 -19.72 7.12 -7.03
N TYR A 230 -19.57 8.41 -7.33
CA TYR A 230 -18.47 9.26 -6.81
C TYR A 230 -18.80 9.97 -5.49
N SER A 231 -20.07 10.22 -5.19
CA SER A 231 -20.49 10.93 -3.96
C SER A 231 -20.02 10.23 -2.68
N GLU A 232 -20.00 8.91 -2.68
CA GLU A 232 -19.53 8.10 -1.57
C GLU A 232 -18.00 8.16 -1.36
N TRP A 233 -17.24 8.69 -2.32
CA TRP A 233 -15.78 8.86 -2.24
C TRP A 233 -15.38 10.24 -1.71
N ILE A 234 -16.30 11.18 -1.62
CA ILE A 234 -16.03 12.56 -1.18
C ILE A 234 -15.25 12.59 0.16
N PRO A 235 -15.61 11.82 1.20
CA PRO A 235 -14.87 11.83 2.47
C PRO A 235 -13.43 11.33 2.35
N VAL A 236 -13.18 10.33 1.49
CA VAL A 236 -11.83 9.82 1.19
C VAL A 236 -11.03 10.88 0.46
N VAL A 237 -11.61 11.50 -0.57
CA VAL A 237 -10.98 12.59 -1.34
C VAL A 237 -10.62 13.76 -0.43
N GLU A 238 -11.50 14.14 0.48
CA GLU A 238 -11.24 15.20 1.46
C GLU A 238 -10.08 14.84 2.40
N SER A 239 -10.02 13.60 2.88
CA SER A 239 -8.94 13.12 3.74
C SER A 239 -7.58 13.14 3.01
N VAL A 240 -7.56 12.69 1.76
CA VAL A 240 -6.35 12.73 0.92
C VAL A 240 -5.96 14.18 0.60
N LYS A 241 -6.91 15.06 0.29
CA LYS A 241 -6.67 16.50 0.12
C LYS A 241 -6.04 17.08 1.37
N ASN A 242 -6.52 16.75 2.57
CA ASN A 242 -5.98 17.30 3.81
C ASN A 242 -4.55 16.82 4.06
N ILE A 243 -4.22 15.57 3.72
CA ILE A 243 -2.84 15.07 3.77
C ILE A 243 -1.92 15.80 2.77
N LEU A 244 -2.37 15.97 1.53
CA LEU A 244 -1.52 16.52 0.47
C LEU A 244 -1.43 18.06 0.48
N MET A 245 -2.48 18.74 0.93
CA MET A 245 -2.61 20.19 0.84
C MET A 245 -2.78 20.88 2.19
N GLY A 246 -3.20 20.15 3.24
CA GLY A 246 -3.56 20.70 4.55
C GLY A 246 -5.04 21.08 4.67
N GLU A 247 -5.56 21.09 5.90
CA GLU A 247 -6.96 21.45 6.19
C GLU A 247 -7.32 22.85 5.69
N ARG A 248 -6.43 23.83 5.94
CA ARG A 248 -6.63 25.26 5.62
C ARG A 248 -5.81 25.75 4.43
N ALA A 249 -5.57 24.89 3.45
CA ALA A 249 -4.85 25.28 2.24
C ALA A 249 -5.53 26.50 1.59
N GLN A 250 -4.84 27.64 1.54
CA GLN A 250 -5.29 28.84 0.82
C GLN A 250 -4.33 29.07 -0.34
N PHE A 251 -4.83 28.90 -1.56
CA PHE A 251 -4.08 29.13 -2.78
C PHE A 251 -4.25 30.59 -3.22
N THR A 252 -3.25 31.41 -2.89
CA THR A 252 -3.26 32.87 -3.08
C THR A 252 -2.65 33.31 -4.42
N SER A 253 -2.02 32.38 -5.14
CA SER A 253 -1.36 32.65 -6.42
C SER A 253 -1.69 31.60 -7.46
N LYS A 254 -1.55 31.99 -8.74
CA LYS A 254 -1.71 31.09 -9.88
C LYS A 254 -0.73 29.91 -9.84
N LEU A 255 0.50 30.15 -9.40
CA LEU A 255 1.51 29.09 -9.25
C LEU A 255 1.05 28.01 -8.25
N GLN A 256 0.54 28.43 -7.09
CA GLN A 256 0.04 27.50 -6.07
C GLN A 256 -1.16 26.66 -6.56
N TRP A 257 -2.04 27.26 -7.37
CA TRP A 257 -3.13 26.53 -8.02
C TRP A 257 -2.61 25.51 -9.04
N SER A 258 -1.61 25.89 -9.84
CA SER A 258 -0.99 25.00 -10.82
C SER A 258 -0.33 23.81 -10.15
N GLU A 259 0.49 24.03 -9.12
CA GLU A 259 1.16 22.96 -8.37
C GLU A 259 0.17 22.01 -7.69
N SER A 260 -0.93 22.56 -7.17
CA SER A 260 -1.99 21.77 -6.52
C SER A 260 -2.76 20.93 -7.52
N LEU A 261 -3.06 21.48 -8.69
CA LEU A 261 -3.67 20.76 -9.80
C LEU A 261 -2.77 19.60 -10.26
N ASP A 262 -1.48 19.85 -10.45
CA ASP A 262 -0.51 18.81 -10.82
C ASP A 262 -0.45 17.69 -9.76
N THR A 263 -0.49 18.05 -8.47
CA THR A 263 -0.55 17.09 -7.36
C THR A 263 -1.80 16.20 -7.45
N LEU A 264 -2.98 16.79 -7.72
CA LEU A 264 -4.22 16.03 -7.85
C LEU A 264 -4.23 15.12 -9.08
N ILE A 265 -3.68 15.57 -10.20
CA ILE A 265 -3.59 14.76 -11.42
C ILE A 265 -2.63 13.59 -11.20
N ASN A 266 -1.47 13.83 -10.57
CA ASN A 266 -0.52 12.76 -10.26
C ASN A 266 -1.12 11.72 -9.30
N LEU A 267 -1.90 12.16 -8.30
CA LEU A 267 -2.66 11.25 -7.44
C LEU A 267 -3.68 10.44 -8.27
N TYR A 268 -4.39 11.10 -9.18
CA TYR A 268 -5.38 10.44 -10.02
C TYR A 268 -4.76 9.41 -10.97
N GLU A 269 -3.62 9.74 -11.57
CA GLU A 269 -2.81 8.83 -12.37
C GLU A 269 -2.41 7.59 -11.58
N LEU A 270 -1.94 7.75 -10.34
CA LEU A 270 -1.64 6.63 -9.46
C LEU A 270 -2.88 5.78 -9.17
N ALA A 271 -4.03 6.40 -8.89
CA ALA A 271 -5.27 5.67 -8.68
C ALA A 271 -5.68 4.84 -9.92
N LEU A 272 -5.55 5.40 -11.12
CA LEU A 272 -5.81 4.70 -12.38
C LEU A 272 -4.81 3.56 -12.63
N LYS A 273 -3.51 3.80 -12.41
CA LYS A 273 -2.46 2.77 -12.52
C LYS A 273 -2.69 1.61 -11.56
N TYR A 274 -3.10 1.90 -10.33
CA TYR A 274 -3.48 0.87 -9.37
C TYR A 274 -4.67 0.05 -9.89
N HIS A 275 -5.74 0.73 -10.32
CA HIS A 275 -6.96 0.07 -10.79
C HIS A 275 -6.71 -0.82 -12.02
N TYR A 276 -6.07 -0.28 -13.05
CA TYR A 276 -5.93 -0.92 -14.35
C TYR A 276 -4.74 -1.86 -14.49
N SER A 277 -3.63 -1.59 -13.79
CA SER A 277 -2.37 -2.30 -14.01
C SER A 277 -1.89 -3.09 -12.80
N LEU A 278 -2.32 -2.79 -11.57
CA LEU A 278 -1.79 -3.43 -10.35
C LEU A 278 -2.83 -4.19 -9.51
N SER A 279 -4.11 -4.09 -9.84
CA SER A 279 -5.19 -4.75 -9.08
C SER A 279 -5.10 -6.28 -9.06
N ASP A 280 -4.41 -6.88 -10.04
CA ASP A 280 -4.19 -8.32 -10.19
C ASP A 280 -2.75 -8.77 -9.87
N LEU A 281 -2.05 -8.01 -9.02
CA LEU A 281 -0.61 -8.19 -8.80
C LEU A 281 -0.22 -9.64 -8.47
N LYS A 282 0.66 -10.19 -9.30
CA LYS A 282 1.41 -11.43 -9.02
C LYS A 282 2.89 -11.09 -8.92
N PHE A 283 3.51 -11.39 -7.78
CA PHE A 283 4.93 -11.15 -7.50
C PHE A 283 5.91 -11.98 -8.36
N GLU A 284 5.39 -12.77 -9.30
CA GLU A 284 6.14 -13.68 -10.16
C GLU A 284 6.46 -13.09 -11.54
N ASP A 285 5.87 -11.93 -11.88
CA ASP A 285 6.08 -11.25 -13.16
C ASP A 285 7.07 -10.08 -13.00
N ARG A 286 8.16 -10.14 -13.77
CA ARG A 286 9.23 -9.12 -13.75
C ARG A 286 8.73 -7.72 -14.13
N SER A 287 7.85 -7.64 -15.13
CA SER A 287 7.29 -6.37 -15.61
C SER A 287 6.38 -5.77 -14.56
N LYS A 288 5.49 -6.57 -13.98
CA LYS A 288 4.59 -6.14 -12.90
C LYS A 288 5.35 -5.71 -11.65
N LEU A 289 6.42 -6.41 -11.27
CA LEU A 289 7.26 -6.00 -10.14
C LEU A 289 7.93 -4.64 -10.39
N ARG A 290 8.41 -4.40 -11.61
CA ARG A 290 8.96 -3.09 -12.00
C ARG A 290 7.90 -1.99 -11.95
N GLN A 291 6.68 -2.28 -12.42
CA GLN A 291 5.55 -1.35 -12.33
C GLN A 291 5.18 -1.03 -10.87
N VAL A 292 5.18 -2.03 -9.96
CA VAL A 292 5.01 -1.78 -8.51
C VAL A 292 6.12 -0.91 -7.96
N SER A 293 7.38 -1.18 -8.34
CA SER A 293 8.50 -0.33 -7.92
C SER A 293 8.34 1.11 -8.42
N GLN A 294 7.88 1.31 -9.66
CA GLN A 294 7.62 2.65 -10.20
C GLN A 294 6.45 3.33 -9.46
N PHE A 295 5.37 2.60 -9.21
CA PHE A 295 4.20 3.07 -8.44
C PHE A 295 4.60 3.56 -7.05
N LEU A 296 5.38 2.77 -6.31
CA LEU A 296 5.84 3.12 -4.96
C LEU A 296 6.75 4.35 -4.97
N GLY A 297 7.67 4.43 -5.94
CA GLY A 297 8.53 5.61 -6.13
C GLY A 297 7.73 6.88 -6.42
N GLN A 298 6.78 6.81 -7.35
CA GLN A 298 5.89 7.92 -7.70
C GLN A 298 5.00 8.34 -6.52
N SER A 299 4.49 7.38 -5.75
CA SER A 299 3.69 7.64 -4.54
C SER A 299 4.50 8.35 -3.47
N LEU A 300 5.74 7.93 -3.24
CA LEU A 300 6.62 8.58 -2.27
C LEU A 300 6.98 10.01 -2.70
N GLN A 301 7.30 10.19 -3.98
CA GLN A 301 7.58 11.50 -4.55
C GLN A 301 6.38 12.45 -4.46
N LEU A 302 5.15 11.94 -4.64
CA LEU A 302 3.92 12.72 -4.48
C LEU A 302 3.78 13.25 -3.04
N ILE A 303 4.00 12.39 -2.05
CA ILE A 303 3.91 12.77 -0.62
C ILE A 303 5.03 13.75 -0.26
N GLN A 304 6.27 13.49 -0.69
CA GLN A 304 7.43 14.36 -0.44
C GLN A 304 7.24 15.76 -1.05
N ASN A 305 6.60 15.85 -2.21
CA ASN A 305 6.37 17.11 -2.91
C ASN A 305 5.04 17.79 -2.57
N SER A 306 4.25 17.19 -1.67
CA SER A 306 2.94 17.70 -1.27
C SER A 306 3.03 19.10 -0.64
N HIS A 307 2.04 19.94 -0.92
CA HIS A 307 1.98 21.31 -0.41
C HIS A 307 1.89 21.34 1.12
N GLY A 308 1.14 20.41 1.72
CA GLY A 308 1.03 20.26 3.17
C GLY A 308 2.42 20.06 3.80
N LEU A 309 3.17 19.05 3.35
CA LEU A 309 4.51 18.77 3.89
C LEU A 309 5.52 19.91 3.61
N LYS A 310 5.40 20.59 2.47
CA LYS A 310 6.27 21.73 2.13
C LYS A 310 6.07 22.91 3.07
N THR A 311 4.82 23.20 3.44
CA THR A 311 4.46 24.39 4.24
C THR A 311 4.53 24.17 5.75
N THR A 312 4.06 23.03 6.25
CA THR A 312 4.03 22.75 7.69
C THR A 312 5.23 21.96 8.18
N GLY A 313 6.01 21.37 7.26
CA GLY A 313 7.09 20.43 7.56
C GLY A 313 6.63 19.02 7.93
N ARG A 314 5.32 18.79 8.06
CA ARG A 314 4.74 17.50 8.50
C ARG A 314 3.31 17.26 8.05
N ILE A 315 2.94 15.98 7.92
CA ILE A 315 1.54 15.56 7.80
C ILE A 315 1.06 15.13 9.19
N ALA A 316 -0.01 15.73 9.71
CA ALA A 316 -0.46 15.47 11.07
C ALA A 316 -0.99 14.03 11.22
N ILE A 317 -0.76 13.42 12.39
CA ILE A 317 -1.28 12.09 12.73
C ILE A 317 -2.80 12.03 12.56
N LYS A 318 -3.51 13.09 12.97
CA LYS A 318 -4.96 13.22 12.84
C LYS A 318 -5.43 12.98 11.41
N ASP A 319 -4.71 13.54 10.42
CA ASP A 319 -5.10 13.45 9.01
C ASP A 319 -4.89 12.03 8.48
N ILE A 320 -3.79 11.38 8.89
CA ILE A 320 -3.51 9.97 8.58
C ILE A 320 -4.55 9.05 9.23
N ASP A 321 -4.88 9.29 10.50
CA ASP A 321 -5.90 8.51 11.23
C ASP A 321 -7.27 8.62 10.59
N ASN A 322 -7.68 9.81 10.17
CA ASN A 322 -8.94 10.03 9.47
C ASN A 322 -8.95 9.31 8.12
N LEU A 323 -7.85 9.36 7.35
CA LEU A 323 -7.75 8.59 6.10
C LEU A 323 -7.92 7.08 6.35
N ILE A 324 -7.27 6.53 7.38
CA ILE A 324 -7.39 5.11 7.74
C ILE A 324 -8.84 4.76 8.09
N GLU A 325 -9.54 5.61 8.86
CA GLU A 325 -10.96 5.40 9.18
C GLU A 325 -11.83 5.40 7.93
N GLN A 326 -11.67 6.38 7.03
CA GLN A 326 -12.44 6.44 5.79
C GLN A 326 -12.17 5.23 4.89
N LEU A 327 -10.90 4.83 4.75
CA LEU A 327 -10.53 3.68 3.92
C LEU A 327 -11.04 2.35 4.50
N THR A 328 -10.94 2.13 5.81
CA THR A 328 -11.42 0.90 6.44
C THR A 328 -12.95 0.80 6.46
N ALA A 329 -13.65 1.93 6.54
CA ALA A 329 -15.10 1.96 6.37
C ALA A 329 -15.52 1.64 4.93
N LYS A 330 -14.78 2.15 3.93
CA LYS A 330 -15.11 1.98 2.51
C LYS A 330 -14.70 0.62 1.94
N PHE A 331 -13.58 0.08 2.43
CA PHE A 331 -13.05 -1.23 2.06
C PHE A 331 -12.99 -2.10 3.31
N PRO A 332 -14.12 -2.74 3.68
CA PRO A 332 -14.14 -3.70 4.78
C PRO A 332 -13.09 -4.78 4.50
N SER A 333 -12.02 -4.76 5.28
CA SER A 333 -10.95 -5.74 5.21
C SER A 333 -10.94 -6.55 6.51
N SER A 334 -10.17 -7.64 6.55
CA SER A 334 -9.94 -8.35 7.80
C SER A 334 -9.16 -7.50 8.82
N ILE A 335 -8.57 -6.39 8.40
CA ILE A 335 -7.76 -5.49 9.22
C ILE A 335 -8.60 -4.33 9.74
N SER A 336 -8.65 -4.20 11.06
CA SER A 336 -9.32 -3.12 11.75
C SER A 336 -8.54 -1.80 11.65
N GLY A 337 -9.27 -0.67 11.65
CA GLY A 337 -8.65 0.66 11.69
C GLY A 337 -7.75 0.84 12.93
N LYS A 338 -8.12 0.24 14.07
CA LYS A 338 -7.30 0.25 15.29
C LYS A 338 -5.94 -0.44 15.07
N ALA A 339 -5.94 -1.63 14.48
CA ALA A 339 -4.72 -2.37 14.19
C ALA A 339 -3.81 -1.63 13.22
N LEU A 340 -4.37 -1.04 12.15
CA LEU A 340 -3.60 -0.20 11.21
C LEU A 340 -2.97 1.00 11.92
N LYS A 341 -3.74 1.69 12.78
CA LYS A 341 -3.26 2.86 13.53
C LYS A 341 -2.11 2.53 14.47
N LYS A 342 -2.23 1.44 15.24
CA LYS A 342 -1.16 0.96 16.11
C LYS A 342 0.09 0.62 15.30
N THR A 343 -0.09 -0.08 14.18
CA THR A 343 1.01 -0.57 13.33
C THR A 343 1.78 0.57 12.68
N TYR A 344 1.10 1.50 11.99
CA TYR A 344 1.83 2.56 11.28
C TYR A 344 2.56 3.48 12.26
N ARG A 345 2.01 3.72 13.47
CA ARG A 345 2.67 4.52 14.51
C ARG A 345 3.92 3.83 15.03
N ALA A 346 3.86 2.51 15.28
CA ALA A 346 5.03 1.73 15.67
C ALA A 346 6.13 1.82 14.60
N VAL A 347 5.78 1.66 13.31
CA VAL A 347 6.71 1.83 12.19
C VAL A 347 7.28 3.25 12.15
N LEU A 348 6.42 4.26 12.28
CA LEU A 348 6.82 5.67 12.23
C LEU A 348 7.85 6.01 13.32
N ILE A 349 7.65 5.51 14.54
CA ILE A 349 8.52 5.81 15.68
C ILE A 349 9.78 4.94 15.64
N LYS A 350 9.64 3.64 15.44
CA LYS A 350 10.73 2.69 15.66
C LYS A 350 11.58 2.48 14.41
N VAL A 351 10.96 2.40 13.24
CA VAL A 351 11.67 2.12 11.98
C VAL A 351 12.10 3.41 11.28
N LEU A 352 11.22 4.41 11.24
CA LEU A 352 11.46 5.64 10.48
C LEU A 352 12.21 6.72 11.28
N ASP A 353 12.24 6.59 12.61
CA ASP A 353 12.91 7.51 13.53
C ASP A 353 13.68 6.76 14.65
N PRO A 354 14.61 5.85 14.30
CA PRO A 354 15.25 4.95 15.28
C PRO A 354 16.05 5.70 16.37
N GLU A 355 16.45 6.95 16.12
CA GLU A 355 17.14 7.80 17.11
C GLU A 355 16.28 8.12 18.33
N ARG A 356 14.93 8.11 18.20
CA ARG A 356 14.03 8.43 19.31
C ARG A 356 13.84 7.29 20.30
N LYS A 357 14.42 6.09 20.09
CA LYS A 357 14.33 4.92 20.99
C LYS A 357 12.91 4.70 21.57
N ALA A 358 11.88 4.83 20.74
CA ALA A 358 10.47 4.67 21.11
C ALA A 358 9.81 5.79 21.97
N ASP A 359 10.38 6.99 22.08
CA ASP A 359 9.70 8.12 22.74
C ASP A 359 8.54 8.68 21.87
N THR A 360 7.32 8.58 22.40
CA THR A 360 6.08 8.99 21.73
C THR A 360 5.68 10.44 22.01
N ARG A 361 6.29 11.10 23.01
CA ARG A 361 5.79 12.38 23.55
C ARG A 361 5.83 13.54 22.55
N ASP A 362 6.66 13.43 21.52
CA ASP A 362 6.82 14.44 20.45
C ASP A 362 6.43 13.94 19.06
N LEU A 363 5.65 12.84 18.95
CA LEU A 363 5.18 12.38 17.64
C LEU A 363 4.00 13.25 17.18
N GLN A 364 4.30 14.32 16.45
CA GLN A 364 3.28 15.27 15.96
C GLN A 364 2.79 14.93 14.54
N GLY A 365 3.55 14.14 13.77
CA GLY A 365 3.21 13.80 12.40
C GLY A 365 4.27 13.03 11.62
N LEU A 366 3.97 12.74 10.37
CA LEU A 366 4.90 12.24 9.37
C LEU A 366 5.73 13.41 8.82
N GLU A 367 7.02 13.45 9.15
CA GLU A 367 7.98 14.50 8.78
C GLU A 367 8.83 14.09 7.57
N ARG A 368 9.56 15.06 7.01
CA ARG A 368 10.48 14.81 5.87
C ARG A 368 11.52 13.74 6.16
N LYS A 369 12.06 13.69 7.39
CA LYS A 369 13.05 12.68 7.79
C LYS A 369 12.49 11.25 7.71
N HIS A 370 11.22 11.06 8.04
CA HIS A 370 10.58 9.75 7.95
C HIS A 370 10.47 9.30 6.49
N LEU A 371 10.10 10.22 5.58
CA LEU A 371 10.02 9.95 4.16
C LEU A 371 11.40 9.73 3.52
N ALA A 372 12.45 10.38 4.03
CA ALA A 372 13.82 10.10 3.64
C ALA A 372 14.21 8.67 4.04
N THR A 373 13.89 8.22 5.26
CA THR A 373 14.11 6.83 5.68
C THR A 373 13.34 5.83 4.82
N ILE A 374 12.06 6.10 4.50
CA ILE A 374 11.28 5.25 3.57
C ILE A 374 11.97 5.19 2.20
N ALA A 375 12.39 6.33 1.65
CA ALA A 375 13.07 6.41 0.35
C ALA A 375 14.35 5.59 0.34
N ARG A 376 15.15 5.70 1.41
CA ARG A 376 16.39 4.96 1.60
C ARG A 376 16.16 3.46 1.60
N GLU A 377 15.28 2.97 2.47
CA GLU A 377 15.02 1.53 2.59
C GLU A 377 14.39 0.95 1.31
N PHE A 378 13.56 1.74 0.64
CA PHE A 378 13.02 1.38 -0.66
C PHE A 378 14.11 1.31 -1.75
N ASN A 379 15.02 2.28 -1.78
CA ASN A 379 16.14 2.28 -2.72
C ASN A 379 17.16 1.17 -2.42
N ILE A 380 17.37 0.80 -1.15
CA ILE A 380 18.14 -0.39 -0.77
C ILE A 380 17.49 -1.64 -1.36
N TRP A 381 16.17 -1.81 -1.25
CA TRP A 381 15.48 -2.94 -1.89
C TRP A 381 15.64 -2.91 -3.43
N ARG A 382 15.48 -1.74 -4.07
CA ARG A 382 15.64 -1.56 -5.52
C ARG A 382 17.05 -1.84 -6.02
N LEU A 383 18.08 -1.48 -5.27
CA LEU A 383 19.48 -1.77 -5.61
C LEU A 383 19.70 -3.28 -5.77
N HIS A 384 19.25 -4.05 -4.77
CA HIS A 384 19.36 -5.50 -4.80
C HIS A 384 18.47 -6.12 -5.88
N GLN A 385 17.27 -5.58 -6.08
CA GLN A 385 16.40 -6.04 -7.17
C GLN A 385 17.01 -5.76 -8.55
N SER A 386 17.71 -4.64 -8.72
CA SER A 386 18.40 -4.29 -9.97
C SER A 386 19.54 -5.27 -10.26
N PHE A 387 20.25 -5.74 -9.23
CA PHE A 387 21.19 -6.84 -9.37
C PHE A 387 20.50 -8.13 -9.83
N VAL A 388 19.44 -8.55 -9.15
CA VAL A 388 18.65 -9.75 -9.48
C VAL A 388 18.11 -9.68 -10.91
N ASP A 389 17.63 -8.51 -11.35
CA ASP A 389 17.08 -8.28 -12.69
C ASP A 389 18.17 -8.24 -13.78
N SER A 390 19.42 -7.93 -13.43
CA SER A 390 20.55 -7.86 -14.37
C SER A 390 21.15 -9.21 -14.75
N LEU A 391 20.82 -10.26 -13.98
CA LEU A 391 21.35 -11.60 -14.19
C LEU A 391 20.76 -12.24 -15.48
N GLN A 392 21.63 -12.89 -16.25
CA GLN A 392 21.25 -13.63 -17.47
C GLN A 392 20.81 -15.06 -17.10
N TYR A 393 19.53 -15.24 -16.76
CA TYR A 393 19.01 -16.54 -16.31
C TYR A 393 18.96 -17.58 -17.42
N ASP A 394 18.64 -17.17 -18.65
CA ASP A 394 18.47 -18.08 -19.78
C ASP A 394 19.81 -18.70 -20.18
N GLU A 395 20.89 -17.92 -20.16
CA GLU A 395 22.26 -18.38 -20.43
C GLU A 395 22.79 -19.35 -19.37
N MET A 396 22.32 -19.22 -18.12
CA MET A 396 22.76 -20.03 -16.99
C MET A 396 21.85 -21.25 -16.73
N GLY A 397 20.98 -21.60 -17.68
CA GLY A 397 20.08 -22.75 -17.55
C GLY A 397 19.02 -22.57 -16.46
N GLY A 398 18.45 -21.36 -16.36
CA GLY A 398 17.29 -21.04 -15.51
C GLY A 398 17.62 -20.49 -14.12
N GLY A 399 18.89 -20.45 -13.70
CA GLY A 399 19.27 -19.96 -12.38
C GLY A 399 20.77 -19.98 -12.10
N TYR A 400 21.15 -19.46 -10.94
CA TYR A 400 22.54 -19.31 -10.51
C TYR A 400 22.81 -20.07 -9.22
N THR A 401 23.91 -20.81 -9.15
CA THR A 401 24.44 -21.36 -7.89
C THR A 401 24.99 -20.26 -6.99
N GLN A 402 25.25 -20.56 -5.72
CA GLN A 402 25.75 -19.57 -4.77
C GLN A 402 27.10 -18.97 -5.18
N ALA A 403 28.01 -19.81 -5.69
CA ALA A 403 29.32 -19.36 -6.16
C ALA A 403 29.21 -18.43 -7.38
N GLU A 404 28.34 -18.77 -8.35
CA GLU A 404 28.08 -17.96 -9.53
C GLU A 404 27.42 -16.62 -9.16
N LEU A 405 26.49 -16.62 -8.20
CA LEU A 405 25.88 -15.39 -7.67
C LEU A 405 26.92 -14.48 -7.04
N TYR A 406 27.82 -15.02 -6.23
CA TYR A 406 28.87 -14.22 -5.61
C TYR A 406 29.83 -13.62 -6.65
N GLN A 407 30.18 -14.40 -7.69
CA GLN A 407 30.96 -13.86 -8.81
C GLN A 407 30.22 -12.75 -9.56
N ALA A 408 28.94 -12.93 -9.86
CA ALA A 408 28.11 -11.90 -10.49
C ALA A 408 28.01 -10.64 -9.62
N TYR A 409 27.83 -10.80 -8.31
CA TYR A 409 27.81 -9.72 -7.32
C TYR A 409 29.10 -8.88 -7.36
N THR A 410 30.27 -9.51 -7.43
CA THR A 410 31.56 -8.78 -7.50
C THR A 410 31.75 -7.98 -8.79
N LYS A 411 31.15 -8.44 -9.90
CA LYS A 411 31.25 -7.79 -11.22
C LYS A 411 30.16 -6.73 -11.44
N PHE A 412 29.11 -6.72 -10.62
CA PHE A 412 27.99 -5.81 -10.76
C PHE A 412 28.43 -4.36 -10.52
N ASN A 413 28.14 -3.48 -11.50
CA ASN A 413 28.47 -2.06 -11.41
C ASN A 413 27.47 -1.31 -10.49
N ARG A 414 27.56 -1.58 -9.18
CA ARG A 414 26.70 -0.97 -8.17
C ARG A 414 26.81 0.56 -8.16
N THR A 415 28.00 1.11 -8.39
CA THR A 415 28.25 2.56 -8.34
C THR A 415 27.42 3.27 -9.39
N PHE A 416 27.40 2.76 -10.63
CA PHE A 416 26.54 3.29 -11.67
C PHE A 416 25.06 3.24 -11.28
N VAL A 417 24.58 2.13 -10.72
CA VAL A 417 23.16 1.99 -10.33
C VAL A 417 22.80 2.95 -9.19
N ILE A 418 23.68 3.11 -8.20
CA ILE A 418 23.47 4.00 -7.06
C ILE A 418 23.45 5.46 -7.54
N GLU A 419 24.53 5.91 -8.19
CA GLU A 419 24.75 7.32 -8.56
C GLU A 419 23.91 7.80 -9.74
N LYS A 420 23.51 6.91 -10.66
CA LYS A 420 22.73 7.28 -11.86
C LYS A 420 21.29 6.79 -11.86
N GLY A 421 20.97 5.80 -11.03
CA GLY A 421 19.68 5.11 -11.08
C GLY A 421 18.80 5.27 -9.84
N LEU A 422 19.37 5.60 -8.67
CA LEU A 422 18.65 5.55 -7.40
C LEU A 422 18.65 6.87 -6.62
N VAL A 423 19.81 7.51 -6.43
CA VAL A 423 19.90 8.70 -5.58
C VAL A 423 21.11 9.58 -5.90
N ASP A 424 20.90 10.90 -5.88
CA ASP A 424 21.95 11.90 -6.11
C ASP A 424 22.64 12.39 -4.82
N ASP A 425 22.01 12.19 -3.66
CA ASP A 425 22.53 12.61 -2.35
C ASP A 425 23.67 11.70 -1.86
N ALA A 426 24.82 12.29 -1.51
CA ALA A 426 26.02 11.55 -1.13
C ALA A 426 25.89 10.74 0.18
N PHE A 427 25.10 11.21 1.15
CA PHE A 427 24.88 10.47 2.39
C PHE A 427 24.03 9.22 2.13
N GLU A 428 23.00 9.36 1.32
CA GLU A 428 22.16 8.25 0.88
C GLU A 428 22.94 7.25 0.01
N GLN A 429 23.81 7.72 -0.90
CA GLN A 429 24.70 6.85 -1.68
C GLN A 429 25.56 5.98 -0.76
N LYS A 430 26.19 6.57 0.27
CA LYS A 430 26.98 5.82 1.25
C LYS A 430 26.14 4.78 2.00
N ALA A 431 24.90 5.10 2.37
CA ALA A 431 24.02 4.14 3.02
C ALA A 431 23.67 2.95 2.12
N LEU A 432 23.44 3.20 0.83
CA LEU A 432 23.23 2.15 -0.18
C LEU A 432 24.48 1.29 -0.38
N GLU A 433 25.67 1.87 -0.37
CA GLU A 433 26.93 1.13 -0.44
C GLU A 433 27.13 0.19 0.77
N LEU A 434 26.86 0.67 1.98
CA LEU A 434 26.92 -0.15 3.18
C LEU A 434 25.92 -1.31 3.11
N ALA A 435 24.69 -1.04 2.66
CA ALA A 435 23.67 -2.07 2.48
C ALA A 435 24.07 -3.12 1.43
N TRP A 436 24.76 -2.71 0.35
CA TRP A 436 25.31 -3.62 -0.64
C TRP A 436 26.41 -4.51 -0.08
N GLN A 437 27.29 -3.97 0.78
CA GLN A 437 28.31 -4.76 1.47
C GLN A 437 27.69 -5.79 2.41
N ASP A 438 26.65 -5.40 3.16
CA ASP A 438 25.92 -6.31 4.04
C ASP A 438 25.28 -7.47 3.26
N TYR A 439 24.75 -7.22 2.06
CA TYR A 439 24.26 -8.30 1.19
C TYR A 439 25.39 -9.23 0.71
N GLY A 440 26.58 -8.69 0.45
CA GLY A 440 27.77 -9.48 0.14
C GLY A 440 28.13 -10.46 1.25
N GLU A 441 27.98 -10.07 2.52
CA GLU A 441 28.22 -10.97 3.66
C GLU A 441 27.17 -12.08 3.75
N ILE A 442 25.90 -11.79 3.44
CA ILE A 442 24.85 -12.82 3.33
C ILE A 442 25.20 -13.83 2.22
N LEU A 443 25.70 -13.35 1.06
CA LEU A 443 26.07 -14.23 -0.05
C LEU A 443 27.30 -15.10 0.23
N LYS A 444 28.15 -14.75 1.20
CA LYS A 444 29.32 -15.57 1.56
C LYS A 444 28.99 -16.72 2.51
N LYS A 445 27.80 -16.73 3.10
CA LYS A 445 27.41 -17.74 4.08
C LYS A 445 27.47 -19.13 3.45
N GLU A 446 27.94 -20.07 4.26
CA GLU A 446 27.91 -21.49 3.91
C GLU A 446 26.47 -21.99 3.71
N THR A 447 25.59 -21.46 4.54
CA THR A 447 24.14 -21.66 4.64
C THR A 447 23.22 -20.82 3.75
N PRO A 448 23.21 -20.79 2.40
CA PRO A 448 22.42 -19.77 1.70
C PRO A 448 20.92 -19.99 1.90
N VAL A 449 20.22 -18.95 2.33
CA VAL A 449 18.75 -18.89 2.27
C VAL A 449 18.36 -18.95 0.80
N SER A 450 17.73 -20.04 0.41
CA SER A 450 17.30 -20.28 -0.98
C SER A 450 15.85 -20.74 -1.01
N PHE A 451 15.10 -20.29 -2.01
CA PHE A 451 13.69 -20.65 -2.18
C PHE A 451 13.49 -21.50 -3.43
N ASN A 452 12.55 -22.43 -3.39
CA ASN A 452 12.10 -23.12 -4.60
C ASN A 452 11.09 -22.26 -5.39
N GLU A 453 10.65 -22.76 -6.56
CA GLU A 453 9.66 -22.08 -7.41
C GLU A 453 8.31 -21.85 -6.71
N GLN A 454 7.98 -22.65 -5.68
CA GLN A 454 6.78 -22.48 -4.85
C GLN A 454 7.00 -21.50 -3.67
N GLY A 455 8.16 -20.83 -3.61
CA GLY A 455 8.49 -19.88 -2.54
C GLY A 455 8.71 -20.52 -1.17
N ARG A 456 9.05 -21.82 -1.12
CA ARG A 456 9.41 -22.54 0.12
C ARG A 456 10.92 -22.52 0.32
N LEU A 457 11.35 -22.38 1.57
CA LEU A 457 12.76 -22.36 1.97
C LEU A 457 13.37 -23.76 1.79
N ILE A 458 14.40 -23.87 0.97
CA ILE A 458 15.11 -25.11 0.75
C ILE A 458 16.14 -25.31 1.86
N ILE A 459 16.07 -26.44 2.54
CA ILE A 459 17.01 -26.84 3.59
C ILE A 459 17.65 -28.15 3.16
N ALA A 460 18.87 -28.07 2.62
CA ALA A 460 19.59 -29.23 2.09
C ALA A 460 21.11 -29.04 2.22
N ARG A 461 21.85 -30.14 2.40
CA ARG A 461 23.34 -30.14 2.56
C ARG A 461 24.06 -29.55 1.33
N ASN A 462 23.48 -29.69 0.14
CA ASN A 462 24.04 -29.20 -1.12
C ASN A 462 23.38 -27.91 -1.64
N SER A 463 22.72 -27.14 -0.76
CA SER A 463 22.02 -25.89 -1.11
C SER A 463 22.87 -24.89 -1.89
N LYS A 464 24.18 -24.80 -1.61
CA LYS A 464 25.15 -23.97 -2.37
C LYS A 464 25.18 -24.27 -3.87
N ASN A 465 24.97 -25.54 -4.24
CA ASN A 465 25.03 -26.02 -5.62
C ASN A 465 23.66 -25.97 -6.31
N MET A 466 22.60 -25.63 -5.58
CA MET A 466 21.27 -25.48 -6.15
C MET A 466 21.16 -24.14 -6.87
N LYS A 467 20.59 -24.18 -8.08
CA LYS A 467 20.36 -22.97 -8.87
C LYS A 467 19.17 -22.19 -8.32
N GLN A 468 19.37 -20.91 -8.07
CA GLN A 468 18.33 -19.98 -7.67
C GLN A 468 17.83 -19.21 -8.89
N SER A 469 16.52 -19.30 -9.14
CA SER A 469 15.86 -18.58 -10.23
C SER A 469 15.59 -17.13 -9.86
N TRP A 470 15.12 -16.35 -10.84
CA TRP A 470 14.72 -14.95 -10.61
C TRP A 470 13.63 -14.82 -9.54
N LYS A 471 12.65 -15.75 -9.52
CA LYS A 471 11.57 -15.75 -8.52
C LYS A 471 12.12 -16.01 -7.12
N SER A 472 13.03 -16.97 -7.01
CA SER A 472 13.71 -17.32 -5.75
C SER A 472 14.47 -16.13 -5.18
N LEU A 473 15.30 -15.47 -5.99
CA LEU A 473 16.12 -14.33 -5.58
C LEU A 473 15.29 -13.08 -5.27
N THR A 474 14.22 -12.85 -6.02
CA THR A 474 13.26 -11.76 -5.76
C THR A 474 12.58 -11.97 -4.41
N LYS A 475 12.12 -13.19 -4.12
CA LYS A 475 11.54 -13.54 -2.82
C LYS A 475 12.56 -13.38 -1.70
N ALA A 476 13.79 -13.83 -1.91
CA ALA A 476 14.89 -13.68 -0.97
C ALA A 476 15.16 -12.20 -0.64
N ASN A 477 15.17 -11.31 -1.65
CA ASN A 477 15.35 -9.87 -1.46
C ASN A 477 14.18 -9.22 -0.71
N PHE A 478 12.93 -9.63 -0.99
CA PHE A 478 11.76 -9.16 -0.25
C PHE A 478 11.85 -9.55 1.23
N VAL A 479 12.16 -10.82 1.52
CA VAL A 479 12.31 -11.31 2.90
C VAL A 479 13.48 -10.65 3.62
N ARG A 480 14.60 -10.39 2.91
CA ARG A 480 15.74 -9.62 3.44
C ARG A 480 15.32 -8.21 3.83
N ALA A 481 14.49 -7.54 3.03
CA ALA A 481 13.96 -6.23 3.37
C ALA A 481 13.07 -6.27 4.62
N LEU A 482 12.23 -7.30 4.78
CA LEU A 482 11.43 -7.48 6.00
C LEU A 482 12.32 -7.69 7.24
N ALA A 483 13.32 -8.56 7.13
CA ALA A 483 14.30 -8.79 8.21
C ALA A 483 15.04 -7.50 8.58
N ARG A 484 15.43 -6.72 7.57
CA ARG A 484 16.07 -5.41 7.77
C ARG A 484 15.16 -4.43 8.52
N LEU A 485 13.89 -4.31 8.14
CA LEU A 485 12.94 -3.42 8.84
C LEU A 485 12.70 -3.85 10.29
N LEU A 486 12.65 -5.17 10.54
CA LEU A 486 12.58 -5.72 11.89
C LEU A 486 13.83 -5.35 12.71
N THR A 487 15.03 -5.53 12.17
CA THR A 487 16.26 -5.15 12.88
C THR A 487 16.37 -3.64 13.09
N LEU A 488 15.97 -2.81 12.11
CA LEU A 488 16.01 -1.35 12.26
C LEU A 488 15.10 -0.86 13.39
N GLY A 489 13.90 -1.44 13.54
CA GLY A 489 12.92 -0.97 14.51
C GLY A 489 13.09 -1.52 15.93
N TRP A 490 13.58 -2.75 16.06
CA TRP A 490 13.62 -3.45 17.35
C TRP A 490 14.99 -4.03 17.70
N GLY A 491 16.01 -3.71 16.90
CA GLY A 491 17.41 -4.06 17.15
C GLY A 491 18.22 -2.91 17.74
N ASP A 492 19.39 -3.28 18.23
CA ASP A 492 20.43 -2.41 18.74
C ASP A 492 21.50 -2.16 17.66
N ASN A 493 22.27 -1.08 17.79
CA ASN A 493 23.39 -0.72 16.89
C ASN A 493 23.02 -0.57 15.40
N THR A 494 21.85 0.00 15.11
CA THR A 494 21.26 0.10 13.75
C THR A 494 21.74 1.28 12.89
N GLN A 495 22.55 2.18 13.45
CA GLN A 495 22.99 3.41 12.77
C GLN A 495 24.07 3.19 11.69
N GLY A 496 24.69 2.02 11.63
CA GLY A 496 25.79 1.70 10.72
C GLY A 496 25.51 0.51 9.80
N ARG A 497 26.51 -0.35 9.64
CA ARG A 497 26.36 -1.63 8.94
C ARG A 497 25.41 -2.53 9.69
N MET A 498 24.57 -3.26 8.97
CA MET A 498 23.62 -4.16 9.62
C MET A 498 24.25 -5.44 10.12
N THR A 499 25.45 -5.76 9.67
CA THR A 499 26.27 -6.82 10.26
C THR A 499 26.67 -6.55 11.72
N SER A 500 26.64 -5.29 12.17
CA SER A 500 26.86 -4.93 13.59
C SER A 500 25.56 -4.75 14.39
N ALA A 501 24.41 -4.82 13.72
CA ALA A 501 23.11 -4.68 14.36
C ALA A 501 22.60 -6.05 14.82
N SER A 502 21.86 -6.05 15.92
CA SER A 502 21.35 -7.29 16.50
C SER A 502 20.06 -7.07 17.28
N ILE A 503 19.18 -8.06 17.33
CA ILE A 503 17.91 -7.97 18.08
C ILE A 503 18.07 -8.74 19.38
N SER A 504 17.76 -8.11 20.52
CA SER A 504 17.71 -8.80 21.81
C SER A 504 16.34 -9.46 22.04
N GLN A 505 16.25 -10.39 23.00
CA GLN A 505 14.97 -11.01 23.36
C GLN A 505 13.87 -9.99 23.72
N PRO A 506 14.13 -8.93 24.53
CA PRO A 506 13.14 -7.87 24.77
C PRO A 506 12.74 -7.11 23.51
N GLY A 507 13.67 -6.91 22.57
CA GLY A 507 13.40 -6.27 21.28
C GLY A 507 12.36 -7.06 20.48
N LEU A 508 12.53 -8.38 20.36
CA LEU A 508 11.57 -9.21 19.62
C LEU A 508 10.22 -9.34 20.35
N ILE A 509 10.21 -9.40 21.68
CA ILE A 509 8.96 -9.32 22.47
C ILE A 509 8.22 -8.02 22.14
N SER A 510 8.93 -6.88 22.15
CA SER A 510 8.33 -5.60 21.82
C SER A 510 7.77 -5.54 20.40
N TRP A 511 8.42 -6.21 19.43
CA TRP A 511 7.86 -6.33 18.08
C TRP A 511 6.53 -7.08 18.08
N TYR A 512 6.45 -8.23 18.77
CA TYR A 512 5.18 -8.97 18.87
C TYR A 512 4.07 -8.14 19.53
N ASP A 513 4.39 -7.31 20.53
CA ASP A 513 3.40 -6.43 21.18
C ASP A 513 2.87 -5.35 20.23
N ASP A 514 3.76 -4.72 19.46
CA ASP A 514 3.40 -3.66 18.51
C ASP A 514 2.50 -4.19 17.39
N PHE A 515 2.80 -5.38 16.87
CA PHE A 515 2.04 -6.01 15.78
C PHE A 515 0.96 -6.98 16.23
N GLN A 516 0.69 -7.11 17.55
CA GLN A 516 -0.26 -8.09 18.06
C GLN A 516 -1.66 -7.95 17.43
N GLU A 517 -2.14 -6.70 17.30
CA GLU A 517 -3.49 -6.42 16.80
C GLU A 517 -3.60 -6.77 15.31
N ILE A 518 -2.67 -6.27 14.48
CA ILE A 518 -2.67 -6.58 13.04
C ILE A 518 -2.39 -8.06 12.79
N GLY A 519 -1.56 -8.71 13.62
CA GLY A 519 -1.30 -10.14 13.53
C GLY A 519 -2.53 -10.99 13.83
N ARG A 520 -3.40 -10.56 14.76
CA ARG A 520 -4.69 -11.23 15.03
C ARG A 520 -5.68 -11.02 13.89
N ASP A 521 -5.80 -9.79 13.41
CA ASP A 521 -6.66 -9.42 12.28
C ASP A 521 -6.28 -10.16 10.98
N LEU A 522 -4.98 -10.34 10.76
CA LEU A 522 -4.44 -11.12 9.65
C LEU A 522 -4.44 -12.64 9.90
N LYS A 523 -4.93 -13.10 11.07
CA LYS A 523 -4.92 -14.52 11.46
C LYS A 523 -3.51 -15.13 11.45
N ALA A 524 -2.49 -14.30 11.63
CA ALA A 524 -1.09 -14.70 11.75
C ALA A 524 -0.76 -15.11 13.19
N PHE A 525 -1.37 -14.46 14.19
CA PHE A 525 -1.17 -14.75 15.61
C PHE A 525 -2.37 -15.42 16.24
N ASP A 526 -2.12 -16.46 17.02
CA ASP A 526 -3.15 -17.16 17.78
C ASP A 526 -3.69 -16.24 18.90
N PRO A 527 -5.00 -15.93 18.94
CA PRO A 527 -5.57 -15.06 19.95
C PRO A 527 -5.49 -15.62 21.38
N ARG A 528 -5.33 -16.95 21.53
CA ARG A 528 -5.20 -17.64 22.83
C ARG A 528 -3.77 -17.58 23.37
N SER A 529 -2.78 -17.36 22.50
CA SER A 529 -1.39 -17.29 22.91
C SER A 529 -1.05 -15.90 23.43
N ALA A 530 -0.25 -15.86 24.49
CA ALA A 530 0.42 -14.63 24.92
C ALA A 530 1.48 -14.19 23.90
N ASN A 531 2.25 -13.15 24.23
CA ASN A 531 3.36 -12.70 23.40
C ASN A 531 4.33 -13.86 23.13
N SER A 532 4.50 -14.21 21.84
CA SER A 532 5.35 -15.33 21.41
C SER A 532 6.79 -14.91 21.10
N GLY A 533 7.17 -13.64 21.27
CA GLY A 533 8.48 -13.10 20.92
C GLY A 533 9.61 -13.73 21.71
N GLY A 534 9.41 -13.98 23.00
CA GLY A 534 10.43 -14.64 23.83
C GLY A 534 10.76 -16.06 23.36
N ARG A 535 9.74 -16.82 22.93
CA ARG A 535 9.91 -18.16 22.34
C ARG A 535 10.54 -18.07 20.95
N SER A 536 10.03 -17.17 20.12
CA SER A 536 10.51 -16.99 18.75
C SER A 536 11.97 -16.54 18.69
N PHE A 537 12.43 -15.78 19.69
CA PHE A 537 13.83 -15.41 19.85
C PHE A 537 14.72 -16.64 20.06
N LEU A 538 14.32 -17.53 20.99
CA LEU A 538 15.03 -18.78 21.23
C LEU A 538 15.01 -19.67 19.98
N GLU A 539 13.87 -19.74 19.30
CA GLU A 539 13.77 -20.51 18.05
C GLU A 539 14.73 -20.00 16.98
N ALA A 540 14.84 -18.68 16.80
CA ALA A 540 15.76 -18.07 15.86
C ALA A 540 17.22 -18.36 16.24
N ASN A 541 17.58 -18.17 17.50
CA ASN A 541 18.94 -18.31 17.98
C ASN A 541 19.40 -19.79 17.98
N PHE A 542 18.48 -20.75 18.12
CA PHE A 542 18.81 -22.18 18.16
C PHE A 542 18.68 -22.90 16.82
N PHE A 543 17.73 -22.55 15.97
CA PHE A 543 17.37 -23.39 14.81
C PHE A 543 17.64 -22.75 13.44
N THR A 544 18.13 -21.51 13.40
CA THR A 544 18.64 -20.92 12.15
C THR A 544 20.03 -21.46 11.82
N PHE A 545 20.49 -21.34 10.57
CA PHE A 545 21.81 -21.82 10.15
C PHE A 545 22.95 -21.08 10.87
N SER A 546 22.80 -19.76 10.99
CA SER A 546 23.75 -18.87 11.65
C SER A 546 23.59 -18.84 13.18
N GLY A 547 22.58 -19.53 13.73
CA GLY A 547 22.30 -19.63 15.17
C GLY A 547 23.55 -19.95 15.99
N ASN A 548 23.78 -19.28 17.12
CA ASN A 548 24.98 -19.54 17.92
C ASN A 548 24.73 -19.73 19.43
N GLY A 549 23.50 -19.59 19.91
CA GLY A 549 23.19 -19.77 21.33
C GLY A 549 23.36 -18.52 22.20
N ASP A 550 23.69 -17.37 21.63
CA ASP A 550 23.97 -16.15 22.40
C ASP A 550 22.69 -15.43 22.88
N GLN A 551 22.80 -14.16 23.26
CA GLN A 551 21.68 -13.36 23.81
C GLN A 551 21.16 -12.32 22.81
N VAL A 552 21.53 -12.44 21.54
CA VAL A 552 21.08 -11.56 20.47
C VAL A 552 20.70 -12.38 19.23
N MET A 553 20.12 -11.71 18.24
CA MET A 553 19.92 -12.25 16.90
C MET A 553 20.64 -11.31 15.94
N ASP A 554 21.72 -11.77 15.32
CA ASP A 554 22.45 -10.99 14.33
C ASP A 554 21.65 -10.83 13.03
N GLN A 555 22.21 -10.12 12.04
CA GLN A 555 21.57 -9.92 10.75
C GLN A 555 21.23 -11.24 10.03
N SER A 556 22.12 -12.24 10.10
CA SER A 556 21.98 -13.51 9.39
C SER A 556 20.91 -14.36 10.07
N GLU A 557 20.97 -14.48 11.39
CA GLU A 557 19.96 -15.17 12.20
C GLU A 557 18.59 -14.53 12.02
N THR A 558 18.50 -13.20 12.02
CA THR A 558 17.23 -12.50 11.77
C THR A 558 16.71 -12.77 10.36
N TYR A 559 17.57 -12.75 9.35
CA TYR A 559 17.18 -13.03 7.98
C TYR A 559 16.67 -14.47 7.79
N GLU A 560 17.38 -15.44 8.35
CA GLU A 560 17.03 -16.87 8.30
C GLU A 560 15.74 -17.16 9.09
N PHE A 561 15.56 -16.51 10.24
CA PHE A 561 14.34 -16.60 11.03
C PHE A 561 13.12 -16.08 10.26
N VAL A 562 13.19 -14.85 9.71
CA VAL A 562 12.08 -14.28 8.92
C VAL A 562 11.82 -15.12 7.66
N SER A 563 12.87 -15.67 7.04
CA SER A 563 12.75 -16.60 5.91
C SER A 563 11.97 -17.86 6.28
N THR A 564 12.26 -18.43 7.44
CA THR A 564 11.57 -19.60 7.96
C THR A 564 10.11 -19.28 8.27
N LEU A 565 9.82 -18.14 8.91
CA LEU A 565 8.44 -17.72 9.18
C LEU A 565 7.62 -17.56 7.90
N VAL A 566 8.18 -16.93 6.86
CA VAL A 566 7.49 -16.71 5.58
C VAL A 566 7.29 -18.02 4.81
N ALA A 567 8.28 -18.91 4.80
CA ALA A 567 8.21 -20.16 4.06
C ALA A 567 7.41 -21.26 4.76
N ALA A 568 7.71 -21.52 6.03
CA ALA A 568 7.12 -22.60 6.82
C ALA A 568 5.74 -22.18 7.36
N GLY A 569 5.67 -21.02 8.02
CA GLY A 569 4.46 -20.55 8.70
C GLY A 569 3.33 -20.13 7.76
N LEU A 570 3.64 -19.76 6.52
CA LEU A 570 2.65 -19.34 5.52
C LEU A 570 2.55 -20.34 4.36
N SER A 571 3.55 -20.39 3.46
CA SER A 571 3.44 -21.14 2.18
C SER A 571 3.22 -22.65 2.38
N SER A 572 4.07 -23.29 3.18
CA SER A 572 4.04 -24.74 3.38
C SER A 572 2.81 -25.17 4.18
N SER A 573 2.46 -24.42 5.22
CA SER A 573 1.29 -24.68 6.06
C SER A 573 -0.02 -24.53 5.29
N GLN A 574 -0.13 -23.49 4.45
CA GLN A 574 -1.31 -23.29 3.59
C GLN A 574 -1.47 -24.44 2.59
N ALA A 575 -0.37 -24.88 1.95
CA ALA A 575 -0.42 -25.99 1.01
C ALA A 575 -0.91 -27.30 1.65
N VAL A 576 -0.51 -27.57 2.91
CA VAL A 576 -1.05 -28.70 3.67
C VAL A 576 -2.56 -28.50 3.90
N GLN A 577 -2.97 -27.33 4.40
CA GLN A 577 -4.37 -27.03 4.72
C GLN A 577 -5.31 -27.14 3.50
N ASP A 578 -4.90 -26.58 2.36
CA ASP A 578 -5.65 -26.63 1.10
C ASP A 578 -5.85 -28.07 0.63
N HIS A 579 -4.81 -28.90 0.71
CA HIS A 579 -4.90 -30.31 0.33
C HIS A 579 -5.82 -31.10 1.26
N MET A 580 -5.86 -30.79 2.57
CA MET A 580 -6.80 -31.43 3.50
C MET A 580 -8.26 -31.10 3.14
N GLY A 581 -8.49 -29.92 2.56
CA GLY A 581 -9.74 -29.54 1.90
C GLY A 581 -10.12 -30.49 0.78
N LEU A 582 -9.22 -30.66 -0.19
CA LEU A 582 -9.43 -31.52 -1.36
C LEU A 582 -9.58 -33.01 -0.98
N ALA A 583 -8.91 -33.45 0.09
CA ALA A 583 -8.97 -34.81 0.59
C ALA A 583 -10.24 -35.11 1.42
N GLY A 584 -11.14 -34.14 1.63
CA GLY A 584 -12.37 -34.33 2.39
C GLY A 584 -12.15 -34.54 3.90
N CYS A 585 -11.02 -34.07 4.45
CA CYS A 585 -10.70 -34.21 5.86
C CYS A 585 -11.33 -33.10 6.75
N LEU A 586 -11.93 -32.08 6.14
CA LEU A 586 -12.48 -30.91 6.83
C LEU A 586 -13.77 -31.23 7.59
N ILE A 587 -13.98 -30.49 8.68
CA ILE A 587 -15.21 -30.46 9.46
C ILE A 587 -15.79 -29.06 9.38
N GLU A 588 -17.12 -28.93 9.45
CA GLU A 588 -17.80 -27.64 9.32
C GLU A 588 -17.41 -26.63 10.41
N GLU A 589 -17.13 -27.11 11.62
CA GLU A 589 -16.67 -26.31 12.75
C GLU A 589 -15.34 -25.61 12.44
N LYS A 590 -15.23 -24.35 12.85
CA LYS A 590 -14.08 -23.49 12.58
C LYS A 590 -13.16 -23.36 13.78
N ASP A 591 -11.85 -23.31 13.51
CA ASP A 591 -10.82 -23.00 14.48
C ASP A 591 -10.76 -21.48 14.79
N VAL A 592 -9.85 -21.09 15.68
CA VAL A 592 -9.66 -19.68 16.10
C VAL A 592 -9.22 -18.74 14.96
N PHE A 593 -8.80 -19.29 13.83
CA PHE A 593 -8.44 -18.54 12.62
C PHE A 593 -9.59 -18.55 11.60
N GLY A 594 -10.76 -19.11 11.92
CA GLY A 594 -11.89 -19.21 11.01
C GLY A 594 -11.72 -20.24 9.89
N ASN A 595 -10.71 -21.11 9.98
CA ASN A 595 -10.51 -22.22 9.06
C ASN A 595 -11.22 -23.46 9.58
N ALA A 596 -11.61 -24.38 8.71
CA ALA A 596 -12.24 -25.64 9.14
C ALA A 596 -11.26 -26.49 9.98
N PHE A 597 -11.75 -27.10 11.06
CA PHE A 597 -11.02 -28.17 11.74
C PHE A 597 -10.80 -29.36 10.80
N ILE A 598 -9.74 -30.12 11.06
CA ILE A 598 -9.39 -31.32 10.29
C ILE A 598 -9.45 -32.54 11.21
N LYS A 599 -10.08 -33.64 10.78
CA LYS A 599 -10.06 -34.90 11.54
C LYS A 599 -8.63 -35.43 11.66
N GLU A 600 -8.17 -35.68 12.88
CA GLU A 600 -6.76 -36.05 13.15
C GLU A 600 -6.33 -37.33 12.43
N GLU A 601 -7.15 -38.38 12.46
CA GLU A 601 -6.83 -39.63 11.76
C GLU A 601 -6.73 -39.45 10.24
N CYS A 602 -7.57 -38.60 9.66
CA CYS A 602 -7.51 -38.26 8.23
C CYS A 602 -6.23 -37.48 7.93
N PHE A 603 -5.93 -36.47 8.74
CA PHE A 603 -4.72 -35.66 8.61
C PHE A 603 -3.46 -36.51 8.68
N LYS A 604 -3.31 -37.35 9.71
CA LYS A 604 -2.19 -38.27 9.92
C LYS A 604 -1.98 -39.21 8.73
N SER A 605 -3.07 -39.74 8.16
CA SER A 605 -2.99 -40.62 7.00
C SER A 605 -2.55 -39.86 5.73
N GLN A 606 -3.18 -38.72 5.45
CA GLN A 606 -2.91 -37.93 4.25
C GLN A 606 -1.50 -37.32 4.25
N ILE A 607 -1.05 -36.80 5.40
CA ILE A 607 0.28 -36.21 5.51
C ILE A 607 1.39 -37.24 5.29
N ARG A 608 1.23 -38.49 5.77
CA ARG A 608 2.19 -39.57 5.49
C ARG A 608 2.24 -39.89 4.00
N LYS A 609 1.06 -40.06 3.39
CA LYS A 609 0.92 -40.50 2.00
C LYS A 609 1.47 -39.49 1.00
N HIS A 610 1.35 -38.20 1.31
CA HIS A 610 1.71 -37.09 0.42
C HIS A 610 2.83 -36.22 1.00
N PHE A 611 3.67 -36.77 1.87
CA PHE A 611 4.67 -35.99 2.61
C PHE A 611 5.63 -35.22 1.68
N ASP A 612 6.04 -35.86 0.58
CA ASP A 612 6.90 -35.28 -0.44
C ASP A 612 6.26 -34.11 -1.21
N LEU A 613 4.94 -34.09 -1.37
CA LEU A 613 4.23 -32.96 -2.00
C LEU A 613 4.38 -31.67 -1.19
N TYR A 614 4.32 -31.77 0.15
CA TYR A 614 4.37 -30.62 1.05
C TYR A 614 5.78 -30.20 1.39
N PHE A 615 6.69 -31.17 1.53
CA PHE A 615 8.03 -30.96 2.07
C PHE A 615 9.15 -31.29 1.08
N ASN A 616 8.91 -31.16 -0.23
CA ASN A 616 9.94 -31.30 -1.26
C ASN A 616 11.15 -30.35 -1.09
N ASN A 617 11.02 -29.32 -0.26
CA ASN A 617 12.07 -28.40 0.14
C ASN A 617 12.93 -28.91 1.32
N LEU A 618 12.57 -30.06 1.92
CA LEU A 618 13.26 -30.74 3.02
C LEU A 618 13.62 -32.19 2.62
N PRO A 619 14.55 -32.41 1.67
CA PRO A 619 14.78 -33.71 1.05
C PRO A 619 15.19 -34.82 2.04
N GLY A 620 15.98 -34.52 3.06
CA GLY A 620 16.38 -35.49 4.09
C GLY A 620 15.20 -35.91 4.97
N MET A 621 14.32 -34.97 5.32
CA MET A 621 13.08 -35.27 6.04
C MET A 621 12.13 -36.14 5.22
N VAL A 622 12.01 -35.86 3.91
CA VAL A 622 11.21 -36.70 2.99
C VAL A 622 11.75 -38.12 2.92
N GLN A 623 13.07 -38.28 2.77
CA GLN A 623 13.71 -39.59 2.76
C GLN A 623 13.49 -40.33 4.08
N TYR A 624 13.66 -39.63 5.21
CA TYR A 624 13.42 -40.19 6.53
C TYR A 624 11.98 -40.70 6.69
N VAL A 625 10.96 -39.88 6.40
CA VAL A 625 9.55 -40.29 6.54
C VAL A 625 9.20 -41.47 5.64
N ARG A 626 9.75 -41.54 4.42
CA ARG A 626 9.56 -42.70 3.51
C ARG A 626 10.18 -43.99 4.06
N SER A 627 11.24 -43.89 4.87
CA SER A 627 11.91 -45.06 5.48
C SER A 627 11.17 -45.61 6.70
N LEU A 628 10.23 -44.86 7.29
CA LEU A 628 9.56 -45.25 8.52
C LEU A 628 8.58 -46.41 8.31
N SER A 629 8.67 -47.41 9.21
CA SER A 629 7.62 -48.40 9.37
C SER A 629 6.32 -47.73 9.84
N THR A 630 5.19 -48.46 9.79
CA THR A 630 3.93 -47.91 10.30
C THR A 630 3.97 -47.62 11.80
N ALA A 631 4.63 -48.47 12.59
CA ALA A 631 4.79 -48.23 14.02
C ALA A 631 5.65 -46.98 14.29
N ASP A 632 6.76 -46.84 13.57
CA ASP A 632 7.65 -45.68 13.72
C ASP A 632 6.96 -44.40 13.24
N TRP A 633 6.18 -44.45 12.16
CA TRP A 633 5.40 -43.30 11.72
C TRP A 633 4.41 -42.83 12.80
N GLU A 634 3.66 -43.76 13.41
CA GLU A 634 2.71 -43.41 14.48
C GLU A 634 3.42 -42.78 15.69
N GLN A 635 4.61 -43.26 16.03
CA GLN A 635 5.41 -42.68 17.09
C GLN A 635 5.94 -41.29 16.72
N PHE A 636 6.46 -41.12 15.51
CA PHE A 636 6.98 -39.85 15.00
C PHE A 636 5.88 -38.79 14.97
N TYR A 637 4.72 -39.13 14.40
CA TYR A 637 3.55 -38.26 14.37
C TYR A 637 3.09 -37.90 15.78
N ARG A 638 3.06 -38.85 16.73
CA ARG A 638 2.67 -38.55 18.11
C ARG A 638 3.58 -37.52 18.76
N HIS A 639 4.89 -37.65 18.61
CA HIS A 639 5.83 -36.65 19.15
C HIS A 639 5.63 -35.28 18.50
N LEU A 640 5.43 -35.25 17.18
CA LEU A 640 5.15 -34.02 16.43
C LEU A 640 3.82 -33.38 16.87
N ALA A 641 2.77 -34.18 17.05
CA ALA A 641 1.46 -33.73 17.51
C ALA A 641 1.53 -33.10 18.90
N VAL A 642 2.11 -33.79 19.88
CA VAL A 642 2.29 -33.29 21.26
C VAL A 642 3.07 -31.96 21.27
N ALA A 643 4.16 -31.89 20.51
CA ALA A 643 4.93 -30.65 20.39
C ALA A 643 4.10 -29.50 19.77
N SER A 644 3.21 -29.81 18.83
CA SER A 644 2.35 -28.84 18.15
C SER A 644 1.07 -28.45 18.87
N GLU A 645 0.74 -29.06 20.02
CA GLU A 645 -0.55 -28.81 20.68
C GLU A 645 -0.75 -27.35 21.09
N ALA A 646 -1.89 -26.76 20.75
CA ALA A 646 -2.21 -25.40 21.12
C ALA A 646 -2.97 -25.34 22.46
N PRO A 647 -2.96 -24.19 23.17
CA PRO A 647 -3.79 -24.00 24.34
C PRO A 647 -5.28 -24.29 24.05
N ALA A 648 -5.91 -25.12 24.90
CA ALA A 648 -7.30 -25.54 24.77
C ALA A 648 -7.65 -26.26 23.44
N GLN A 649 -6.70 -27.00 22.85
CA GLN A 649 -6.97 -27.80 21.65
C GLN A 649 -8.05 -28.88 21.90
N LYS A 650 -8.91 -29.08 20.89
CA LYS A 650 -9.94 -30.11 20.87
C LYS A 650 -9.33 -31.47 20.48
N ARG A 651 -9.51 -32.50 21.32
CA ARG A 651 -9.00 -33.85 21.06
C ARG A 651 -9.58 -34.44 19.76
N GLY A 652 -8.75 -35.15 19.00
CA GLY A 652 -9.14 -35.80 17.74
C GLY A 652 -9.23 -34.84 16.53
N TYR A 653 -8.84 -33.57 16.73
CA TYR A 653 -8.86 -32.56 15.69
C TYR A 653 -7.51 -31.83 15.57
N VAL A 654 -7.20 -31.45 14.34
CA VAL A 654 -6.04 -30.65 13.97
C VAL A 654 -6.55 -29.30 13.47
N GLU A 655 -6.01 -28.22 14.04
CA GLU A 655 -6.30 -26.83 13.64
C GLU A 655 -5.09 -26.16 12.98
N THR A 656 -5.30 -24.97 12.43
CA THR A 656 -4.28 -24.21 11.70
C THR A 656 -3.01 -23.99 12.54
N ALA A 657 -3.14 -23.70 13.85
CA ALA A 657 -2.00 -23.53 14.74
C ALA A 657 -1.13 -24.79 14.86
N ASN A 658 -1.75 -25.97 14.90
CA ASN A 658 -1.01 -27.24 14.93
C ASN A 658 -0.18 -27.40 13.66
N ILE A 659 -0.82 -27.25 12.49
CA ILE A 659 -0.15 -27.41 11.19
C ILE A 659 1.05 -26.48 11.08
N ARG A 660 0.88 -25.19 11.40
CA ARG A 660 1.98 -24.20 11.38
C ARG A 660 3.14 -24.61 12.28
N THR A 661 2.84 -25.08 13.48
CA THR A 661 3.86 -25.51 14.44
C THR A 661 4.56 -26.80 13.98
N MET A 662 3.82 -27.80 13.51
CA MET A 662 4.37 -29.05 12.98
C MET A 662 5.32 -28.78 11.80
N VAL A 663 4.86 -27.99 10.83
CA VAL A 663 5.65 -27.63 9.64
C VAL A 663 6.94 -26.91 10.05
N THR A 664 6.86 -25.99 11.01
CA THR A 664 8.03 -25.24 11.51
C THR A 664 9.03 -26.16 12.22
N ILE A 665 8.55 -27.07 13.08
CA ILE A 665 9.40 -28.08 13.74
C ILE A 665 10.15 -28.95 12.72
N LEU A 666 9.48 -29.36 11.63
CA LEU A 666 10.14 -30.15 10.57
C LEU A 666 11.27 -29.37 9.88
N HIS A 667 11.12 -28.06 9.69
CA HIS A 667 12.20 -27.21 9.17
C HIS A 667 13.36 -27.09 10.16
N TYR A 668 13.07 -26.93 11.46
CA TYR A 668 14.10 -26.88 12.49
C TYR A 668 14.91 -28.18 12.58
N ILE A 669 14.23 -29.34 12.54
CA ILE A 669 14.91 -30.64 12.54
C ILE A 669 15.79 -30.78 11.31
N GLU A 670 15.27 -30.48 10.11
CA GLU A 670 16.08 -30.57 8.89
C GLU A 670 17.27 -29.60 8.91
N GLY A 671 17.10 -28.40 9.47
CA GLY A 671 18.18 -27.43 9.65
C GLY A 671 19.29 -27.97 10.55
N LEU A 672 18.93 -28.56 11.69
CA LEU A 672 19.91 -29.21 12.59
C LEU A 672 20.66 -30.34 11.91
N MET A 673 19.96 -31.18 11.14
CA MET A 673 20.60 -32.24 10.37
C MET A 673 21.58 -31.64 9.34
N VAL A 674 21.18 -30.63 8.58
CA VAL A 674 22.08 -30.00 7.59
C VAL A 674 23.34 -29.41 8.22
N MET A 675 23.24 -28.87 9.43
CA MET A 675 24.38 -28.28 10.13
C MET A 675 25.33 -29.30 10.77
N TYR A 676 24.79 -30.35 11.39
CA TYR A 676 25.55 -31.22 12.28
C TYR A 676 25.73 -32.65 11.79
N ASP A 677 24.89 -33.18 10.91
CA ASP A 677 25.14 -34.46 10.23
C ASP A 677 26.26 -34.21 9.22
N ALA A 678 27.51 -34.38 9.65
CA ALA A 678 28.74 -34.06 8.92
C ALA A 678 29.13 -35.20 7.97
N ASP A 679 28.80 -36.44 8.29
CA ASP A 679 29.09 -37.60 7.45
C ASP A 679 27.98 -37.93 6.43
N GLY A 680 26.77 -37.39 6.61
CA GLY A 680 25.61 -37.64 5.74
C GLY A 680 24.88 -38.93 6.04
N SER A 681 25.08 -39.50 7.23
CA SER A 681 24.43 -40.72 7.70
C SER A 681 22.91 -40.59 7.84
N SER A 682 22.36 -39.37 7.81
CA SER A 682 20.97 -39.05 8.16
C SER A 682 20.63 -39.30 9.62
N THR A 683 21.65 -39.47 10.46
CA THR A 683 21.62 -39.55 11.92
C THR A 683 22.63 -38.58 12.52
N LEU A 684 22.61 -38.39 13.84
CA LEU A 684 23.59 -37.58 14.55
C LEU A 684 24.31 -38.47 15.56
N SER A 685 25.60 -38.65 15.33
CA SER A 685 26.51 -39.30 16.26
C SER A 685 26.65 -38.50 17.55
N LEU A 686 27.20 -39.14 18.58
CA LEU A 686 27.47 -38.49 19.86
C LEU A 686 28.40 -37.26 19.70
N ASP A 687 29.41 -37.35 18.83
CA ASP A 687 30.35 -36.26 18.58
C ASP A 687 29.67 -35.07 17.89
N GLU A 688 28.77 -35.32 16.95
CA GLU A 688 27.98 -34.28 16.28
C GLU A 688 26.99 -33.61 17.24
N ILE A 689 26.44 -34.35 18.20
CA ILE A 689 25.61 -33.78 19.27
C ILE A 689 26.43 -32.92 20.22
N TYR A 690 27.65 -33.33 20.58
CA TYR A 690 28.55 -32.48 21.35
C TYR A 690 28.93 -31.22 20.57
N ALA A 691 29.14 -31.31 19.26
CA ALA A 691 29.37 -30.13 18.41
C ALA A 691 28.18 -29.16 18.40
N ALA A 692 26.94 -29.67 18.51
CA ALA A 692 25.74 -28.84 18.61
C ALA A 692 25.51 -28.21 20.00
N THR A 693 26.13 -28.77 21.03
CA THR A 693 25.85 -28.43 22.43
C THR A 693 26.03 -26.94 22.78
N PRO A 694 27.13 -26.26 22.38
CA PRO A 694 27.36 -24.85 22.76
C PRO A 694 26.18 -23.93 22.45
N ARG A 695 25.47 -24.20 21.34
CA ARG A 695 24.31 -23.45 20.90
C ARG A 695 23.14 -23.47 21.88
N PHE A 696 22.98 -24.55 22.64
CA PHE A 696 21.86 -24.70 23.57
C PHE A 696 22.25 -24.37 25.02
N MET A 697 23.54 -24.13 25.30
CA MET A 697 24.04 -23.97 26.67
C MET A 697 23.41 -22.81 27.43
N SER A 698 23.16 -21.68 26.77
CA SER A 698 22.50 -20.53 27.41
C SER A 698 21.12 -20.92 27.94
N PHE A 699 20.33 -21.66 27.17
CA PHE A 699 19.03 -22.17 27.62
C PHE A 699 19.16 -23.14 28.79
N PHE A 700 20.08 -24.11 28.73
CA PHE A 700 20.26 -25.08 29.83
C PHE A 700 20.71 -24.42 31.13
N LYS A 701 21.54 -23.38 31.05
CA LYS A 701 21.91 -22.55 32.21
C LYS A 701 20.69 -21.84 32.84
N THR A 702 19.59 -21.65 32.11
CA THR A 702 18.35 -21.06 32.65
C THR A 702 17.36 -22.05 33.22
N VAL A 703 17.40 -23.32 32.79
CA VAL A 703 16.43 -24.36 33.21
C VAL A 703 17.02 -25.38 34.19
N THR A 704 18.31 -25.29 34.51
CA THR A 704 18.99 -26.15 35.48
C THR A 704 19.77 -25.33 36.49
N ASP A 705 19.87 -25.83 37.73
CA ASP A 705 20.61 -25.15 38.82
C ASP A 705 22.13 -25.36 38.74
N THR A 706 22.61 -26.25 37.86
CA THR A 706 24.02 -26.57 37.76
C THR A 706 24.78 -25.54 36.93
N LYS A 707 25.94 -25.11 37.44
CA LYS A 707 26.85 -24.20 36.74
C LYS A 707 28.02 -24.92 36.04
N SER A 708 28.13 -26.25 36.22
CA SER A 708 29.20 -27.04 35.62
C SER A 708 28.94 -27.28 34.15
N GLU A 709 29.81 -26.78 33.28
CA GLU A 709 29.66 -26.90 31.83
C GLU A 709 29.66 -28.36 31.37
N THR A 710 30.54 -29.20 31.92
CA THR A 710 30.55 -30.65 31.62
C THR A 710 29.22 -31.31 31.99
N LEU A 711 28.59 -30.95 33.11
CA LEU A 711 27.28 -31.52 33.47
C LEU A 711 26.16 -31.01 32.57
N LEU A 712 26.27 -29.78 32.06
CA LEU A 712 25.32 -29.21 31.11
C LEU A 712 25.45 -29.88 29.74
N GLU A 713 26.67 -30.11 29.28
CA GLU A 713 26.95 -30.80 28.01
C GLU A 713 26.41 -32.23 28.02
N GLU A 714 26.71 -32.97 29.08
CA GLU A 714 26.18 -34.33 29.27
C GLU A 714 24.67 -34.33 29.47
N GLY A 715 24.13 -33.29 30.11
CA GLY A 715 22.70 -33.07 30.25
C GLY A 715 22.01 -32.86 28.90
N PHE A 716 22.64 -32.11 27.98
CA PHE A 716 22.13 -31.90 26.63
C PHE A 716 22.17 -33.18 25.81
N ALA A 717 23.31 -33.88 25.77
CA ALA A 717 23.42 -35.16 25.07
C ALA A 717 22.39 -36.16 25.59
N TYR A 718 22.24 -36.25 26.91
CA TYR A 718 21.17 -37.05 27.53
C TYR A 718 19.78 -36.63 27.05
N LEU A 719 19.48 -35.32 27.01
CA LEU A 719 18.17 -34.83 26.54
C LEU A 719 17.91 -35.29 25.10
N VAL A 720 18.90 -35.25 24.21
CA VAL A 720 18.75 -35.70 22.83
C VAL A 720 18.42 -37.20 22.78
N PHE A 721 19.27 -38.04 23.38
CA PHE A 721 19.13 -39.49 23.30
C PHE A 721 17.97 -40.07 24.13
N ARG A 722 17.64 -39.45 25.26
CA ARG A 722 16.64 -39.96 26.21
C ARG A 722 15.35 -39.13 26.28
N GLY A 723 15.32 -37.93 25.69
CA GLY A 723 14.11 -37.10 25.57
C GLY A 723 13.63 -36.46 26.87
N SER A 724 14.43 -36.53 27.94
CA SER A 724 14.08 -36.00 29.25
C SER A 724 15.27 -35.28 29.87
N ILE A 725 15.02 -34.34 30.79
CA ILE A 725 16.10 -33.71 31.57
C ILE A 725 16.59 -34.74 32.61
N PRO A 726 17.90 -35.02 32.68
CA PRO A 726 18.38 -36.08 33.58
C PRO A 726 18.42 -35.63 35.04
N GLY A 727 18.18 -36.59 35.94
CA GLY A 727 18.67 -36.52 37.32
C GLY A 727 20.08 -37.14 37.45
N ALA A 728 20.71 -37.03 38.62
CA ALA A 728 22.06 -37.54 38.87
C ALA A 728 22.24 -39.03 38.48
N GLY A 729 21.26 -39.89 38.82
CA GLY A 729 21.28 -41.30 38.43
C GLY A 729 21.09 -41.55 36.93
N GLY A 730 20.34 -40.68 36.24
CA GLY A 730 20.17 -40.74 34.79
C GLY A 730 21.46 -40.41 34.05
N LEU A 731 22.17 -39.37 34.49
CA LEU A 731 23.51 -39.03 33.97
C LEU A 731 24.51 -40.16 34.17
N ALA A 732 24.57 -40.75 35.37
CA ALA A 732 25.49 -41.86 35.66
C ALA A 732 25.22 -43.08 34.75
N ARG A 733 23.95 -43.41 34.51
CA ARG A 733 23.58 -44.48 33.58
C ARG A 733 23.95 -44.14 32.14
N PHE A 734 23.76 -42.90 31.71
CA PHE A 734 24.12 -42.49 30.37
C PHE A 734 25.64 -42.52 30.12
N GLN A 735 26.46 -42.14 31.11
CA GLN A 735 27.91 -42.34 31.06
C GLN A 735 28.27 -43.81 30.90
N TRP A 736 27.57 -44.70 31.61
CA TRP A 736 27.74 -46.13 31.44
C TRP A 736 27.39 -46.58 30.02
N ASP A 737 26.23 -46.18 29.49
CA ASP A 737 25.79 -46.54 28.15
C ASP A 737 26.79 -46.07 27.07
N LYS A 738 27.36 -44.87 27.21
CA LYS A 738 28.42 -44.36 26.30
C LYS A 738 29.66 -45.25 26.25
N MET A 739 30.09 -45.83 27.37
CA MET A 739 31.24 -46.75 27.39
C MET A 739 31.01 -48.02 26.56
N TRP A 740 29.75 -48.39 26.34
CA TRP A 740 29.36 -49.58 25.58
C TRP A 740 28.85 -49.27 24.17
N GLY A 741 28.89 -48.00 23.76
CA GLY A 741 28.34 -47.50 22.51
C GLY A 741 26.86 -47.15 22.62
N ILE A 742 26.49 -46.00 22.07
CA ILE A 742 25.09 -45.59 21.93
C ILE A 742 24.77 -45.50 20.44
N ASP A 743 23.56 -45.88 20.07
CA ASP A 743 23.07 -45.69 18.70
C ASP A 743 22.93 -44.20 18.40
N ASP A 744 23.21 -43.80 17.16
CA ASP A 744 23.08 -42.41 16.71
C ASP A 744 21.65 -41.89 16.83
N ALA A 745 21.50 -40.60 17.12
CA ALA A 745 20.20 -39.97 17.24
C ALA A 745 19.58 -39.77 15.85
N ARG A 746 18.35 -40.25 15.66
CA ARG A 746 17.58 -40.01 14.44
C ARG A 746 16.69 -38.79 14.63
N ARG A 747 16.02 -38.38 13.55
CA ARG A 747 15.01 -37.31 13.58
C ARG A 747 13.86 -37.61 14.58
N MET A 748 13.60 -38.89 14.91
CA MET A 748 12.66 -39.31 15.96
C MET A 748 13.07 -38.75 17.33
N GLU A 749 14.34 -38.95 17.70
CA GLU A 749 14.86 -38.54 18.99
C GLU A 749 14.84 -37.01 19.08
N ILE A 750 15.14 -36.29 18.00
CA ILE A 750 15.09 -34.83 17.93
C ILE A 750 13.65 -34.30 18.06
N VAL A 751 12.66 -34.85 17.34
CA VAL A 751 11.27 -34.35 17.42
C VAL A 751 10.70 -34.49 18.83
N ARG A 752 11.09 -35.55 19.55
CA ARG A 752 10.67 -35.79 20.94
C ARG A 752 11.14 -34.67 21.88
N ILE A 753 12.29 -34.04 21.61
CA ILE A 753 12.83 -32.95 22.44
C ILE A 753 11.91 -31.74 22.45
N PHE A 754 11.24 -31.43 21.33
CA PHE A 754 10.37 -30.25 21.24
C PHE A 754 9.19 -30.30 22.22
N GLY A 755 8.64 -31.49 22.49
CA GLY A 755 7.63 -31.67 23.53
C GLY A 755 8.18 -31.33 24.92
N THR A 756 9.34 -31.88 25.26
CA THR A 756 10.01 -31.61 26.54
C THR A 756 10.38 -30.14 26.70
N LEU A 757 10.91 -29.48 25.66
CA LEU A 757 11.25 -28.05 25.69
C LEU A 757 10.02 -27.18 25.90
N LYS A 758 8.93 -27.48 25.19
CA LYS A 758 7.65 -26.78 25.35
C LYS A 758 7.12 -26.90 26.77
N ASP A 759 7.18 -28.08 27.37
CA ASP A 759 6.75 -28.28 28.75
C ASP A 759 7.58 -27.45 29.74
N GLN A 760 8.89 -27.33 29.55
CA GLN A 760 9.73 -26.49 30.42
C GLN A 760 9.44 -25.01 30.24
N LEU A 761 9.25 -24.54 29.01
CA LEU A 761 8.95 -23.13 28.71
C LEU A 761 7.59 -22.70 29.26
N ASN A 762 6.64 -23.63 29.42
CA ASN A 762 5.32 -23.36 29.97
C ASN A 762 5.26 -23.45 31.51
N LYS A 763 6.34 -23.90 32.19
CA LYS A 763 6.36 -23.91 33.65
C LYS A 763 6.38 -22.47 34.19
N PRO A 764 5.55 -22.14 35.20
CA PRO A 764 5.64 -20.85 35.85
C PRO A 764 7.05 -20.68 36.44
N LYS A 765 7.70 -19.55 36.17
CA LYS A 765 8.96 -19.20 36.80
C LYS A 765 8.66 -18.90 38.28
N ASN A 766 9.27 -19.69 39.18
CA ASN A 766 9.19 -19.48 40.62
C ASN A 766 9.94 -18.22 41.05
#